data_AF-T2KJ69-F1
#
_entry.id   AF-T2KJ69-F1
#
_cell.length_a   1.000
_cell.length_b   1.000
_cell.length_c   1.000
_cell.angle_alpha   90.00
_cell.angle_beta   90.00
_cell.angle_gamma   90.00
#
_symmetry.space_group_name_H-M   'P 1'
#
loop_
_entity.id
_entity.type
_entity.pdbx_description
1 polymer ?
#
loop_
_entity_poly.entity_id
_entity_poly.type
_entity_poly.pdbx_seq_one_letter_code
_entity_poly.pdbx_strand_id
1 'polypeptide(L)'
;MKIIKTSILSLAVLTFFNCEKKEYVDKIYEKPEIVKEAAADFLSPEESLKSFYLPEGYKVELVASEPMIDEPITMAWDGDGRMYVAEMNTYMQDVDGTGTNRSISKIKLLEDLDGDGKMDKSTVFIDSLLLPRMILPLENELIVNETYSYDLWSYKDTDGDGVADKKERVYYNPDRRGGNLEHQQSGLIWNLDNWVYTTYNPVRFKFKKNEVIVDSLDNMPSGQWGLTQDDMGVMYYSSAGSENPAYGFQQPAVYGDFNPKGRLSEGFMEPWPIVGTPDVQGGPKRLRPDNTLNHFTGVAGQEIFRGHKLPPSTYGDLFIPEPVGRLIRRAKVKVENGKRVLYNAYDQAEFMASTDLNFRPTQAKTGPDGALYIVDMYRGIIQESNWTKKGSAIRPVIERKGLDKNIGKGRIYRIVHEDIEPDGKPNLIGKSAADLIVYLGHPNGWYRNTAQKLIILKDDKTVIPELQALARDNESFFDGLFNADKDFGIERVTALWTLEGLGDVDKTLITEKLTDTDPRVRVTAIRLSENFLKAGDTSFLSVLENLVSDANVDVVNQLALSLRYSKDDKATALLNAINDKYSNHEIVSHSVKESLKKDDSQLETLKKRIANRHVNEKKGIYKGYDAYKQLCITCHGADLKGVATEDGTLIAPSLIGSERVIGDQKKLSKILINGLIGSIEGVEYGIMMPLNSNSDQWIADVLSYVRAMNDESSVHRKVVRAAREESKGREDYWTIEELYNE
;
A
#
# COMPACT_ATOMS: atom_id res chain seq x y z
N MET A 1 60.03 -37.36 -42.16
CA MET A 1 59.41 -37.22 -43.49
C MET A 1 58.00 -37.82 -43.44
N LYS A 2 56.98 -37.01 -43.81
CA LYS A 2 55.57 -37.33 -44.13
C LYS A 2 54.55 -37.69 -43.01
N ILE A 3 53.68 -36.69 -42.82
CA ILE A 3 52.26 -36.66 -42.45
C ILE A 3 51.41 -37.66 -43.26
N ILE A 4 50.40 -38.31 -42.66
CA ILE A 4 49.01 -38.40 -43.17
C ILE A 4 48.01 -38.37 -42.00
N LYS A 5 46.98 -37.52 -42.18
CA LYS A 5 45.84 -37.18 -41.33
C LYS A 5 44.84 -38.34 -41.15
N THR A 6 44.12 -38.35 -40.03
CA THR A 6 42.79 -38.98 -39.93
C THR A 6 41.83 -37.94 -39.33
N SER A 7 40.89 -37.49 -40.14
CA SER A 7 39.81 -36.58 -39.75
C SER A 7 38.65 -37.40 -39.19
N ILE A 8 38.24 -37.13 -37.95
CA ILE A 8 36.94 -37.56 -37.41
C ILE A 8 36.03 -36.32 -37.41
N LEU A 9 35.08 -36.32 -38.34
CA LEU A 9 34.04 -35.31 -38.46
C LEU A 9 32.98 -35.61 -37.39
N SER A 10 32.92 -34.78 -36.34
CA SER A 10 31.86 -34.85 -35.32
C SER A 10 30.67 -34.03 -35.83
N LEU A 11 29.60 -34.69 -36.22
CA LEU A 11 28.36 -34.06 -36.66
C LEU A 11 27.55 -33.66 -35.41
N ALA A 12 27.63 -32.40 -35.00
CA ALA A 12 26.76 -31.84 -33.97
C ALA A 12 25.38 -31.57 -34.60
N VAL A 13 24.39 -32.40 -34.25
CA VAL A 13 22.99 -32.17 -34.60
C VAL A 13 22.45 -31.11 -33.65
N LEU A 14 22.43 -29.85 -34.09
CA LEU A 14 21.67 -28.76 -33.47
C LEU A 14 20.19 -28.96 -33.80
N THR A 15 19.47 -29.66 -32.93
CA THR A 15 18.01 -29.61 -32.91
C THR A 15 17.59 -28.25 -32.35
N PHE A 16 17.27 -27.31 -33.23
CA PHE A 16 16.53 -26.10 -32.87
C PHE A 16 15.12 -26.51 -32.45
N PHE A 17 14.88 -26.64 -31.14
CA PHE A 17 13.52 -26.63 -30.60
C PHE A 17 13.00 -25.19 -30.75
N ASN A 18 12.26 -24.94 -31.82
CA ASN A 18 11.50 -23.71 -31.97
C ASN A 18 10.27 -23.83 -31.07
N CYS A 19 10.43 -23.51 -29.79
CA CYS A 19 9.34 -23.45 -28.84
C CYS A 19 8.59 -22.14 -29.12
N GLU A 20 7.53 -22.18 -29.92
CA GLU A 20 6.64 -21.03 -30.08
C GLU A 20 6.06 -20.68 -28.70
N LYS A 21 6.41 -19.51 -28.15
CA LYS A 21 5.84 -19.04 -26.88
C LYS A 21 4.34 -18.83 -27.09
N LYS A 22 3.50 -19.55 -26.33
CA LYS A 22 2.05 -19.38 -26.34
C LYS A 22 1.71 -17.94 -25.97
N GLU A 23 0.99 -17.26 -26.85
CA GLU A 23 0.46 -15.92 -26.57
C GLU A 23 -0.81 -16.05 -25.73
N TYR A 24 -0.86 -15.34 -24.60
CA TYR A 24 -2.02 -15.29 -23.72
C TYR A 24 -2.79 -13.99 -23.96
N VAL A 25 -3.89 -14.09 -24.70
CA VAL A 25 -4.84 -13.00 -24.90
C VAL A 25 -6.07 -13.31 -24.05
N ASP A 26 -6.31 -12.49 -23.02
CA ASP A 26 -7.48 -12.67 -22.18
C ASP A 26 -8.75 -12.45 -22.99
N LYS A 27 -9.67 -13.41 -22.93
CA LYS A 27 -11.03 -13.24 -23.39
C LYS A 27 -11.94 -13.02 -22.19
N ILE A 28 -12.35 -11.77 -22.01
CA ILE A 28 -13.24 -11.39 -20.90
C ILE A 28 -14.60 -12.09 -21.05
N TYR A 29 -15.24 -12.41 -19.92
CA TYR A 29 -16.58 -12.98 -19.90
C TYR A 29 -17.60 -12.01 -20.52
N GLU A 30 -18.68 -12.57 -21.09
CA GLU A 30 -19.83 -11.76 -21.46
C GLU A 30 -20.51 -11.25 -20.19
N LYS A 31 -20.65 -9.91 -20.07
CA LYS A 31 -21.20 -9.30 -18.86
C LYS A 31 -22.63 -9.84 -18.62
N PRO A 32 -22.90 -10.46 -17.45
CA PRO A 32 -24.23 -10.98 -17.16
C PRO A 32 -25.24 -9.83 -16.97
N GLU A 33 -26.53 -10.18 -17.00
CA GLU A 33 -27.57 -9.23 -16.60
C GLU A 33 -27.33 -8.77 -15.15
N ILE A 34 -27.46 -7.47 -14.91
CA ILE A 34 -27.24 -6.87 -13.60
C ILE A 34 -28.27 -7.40 -12.62
N VAL A 35 -27.79 -8.00 -11.52
CA VAL A 35 -28.65 -8.45 -10.43
C VAL A 35 -29.02 -7.24 -9.56
N LYS A 36 -30.12 -6.58 -9.90
CA LYS A 36 -30.57 -5.33 -9.24
C LYS A 36 -30.83 -5.49 -7.74
N GLU A 37 -31.33 -6.65 -7.32
CA GLU A 37 -31.60 -6.96 -5.92
C GLU A 37 -31.07 -8.37 -5.63
N ALA A 38 -29.76 -8.47 -5.37
CA ALA A 38 -29.14 -9.76 -5.05
C ALA A 38 -29.68 -10.30 -3.72
N ALA A 39 -29.77 -11.63 -3.62
CA ALA A 39 -30.13 -12.28 -2.36
C ALA A 39 -29.07 -11.97 -1.30
N ALA A 40 -29.51 -11.73 -0.06
CA ALA A 40 -28.59 -11.49 1.05
C ALA A 40 -28.23 -12.79 1.78
N ASP A 41 -28.90 -13.91 1.50
CA ASP A 41 -28.62 -15.18 2.16
C ASP A 41 -27.17 -15.60 1.97
N PHE A 42 -26.60 -16.24 2.98
CA PHE A 42 -25.29 -16.85 2.83
C PHE A 42 -25.33 -17.95 1.78
N LEU A 43 -24.32 -17.95 0.92
CA LEU A 43 -24.00 -19.07 0.05
C LEU A 43 -23.02 -19.99 0.77
N SER A 44 -23.09 -21.30 0.51
CA SER A 44 -21.98 -22.21 0.79
C SER A 44 -20.73 -21.79 -0.02
N PRO A 45 -19.51 -22.21 0.38
CA PRO A 45 -18.32 -21.95 -0.44
C PRO A 45 -18.48 -22.42 -1.89
N GLU A 46 -19.09 -23.58 -2.12
CA GLU A 46 -19.32 -24.15 -3.44
C GLU A 46 -20.34 -23.36 -4.27
N GLU A 47 -21.36 -22.78 -3.64
CA GLU A 47 -22.34 -21.91 -4.30
C GLU A 47 -21.73 -20.54 -4.63
N SER A 48 -20.93 -19.97 -3.72
CA SER A 48 -20.26 -18.69 -3.93
C SER A 48 -19.22 -18.78 -5.04
N LEU A 49 -18.49 -19.88 -5.16
CA LEU A 49 -17.58 -20.11 -6.30
C LEU A 49 -18.29 -20.02 -7.67
N LYS A 50 -19.56 -20.39 -7.76
CA LYS A 50 -20.37 -20.31 -8.99
C LYS A 50 -20.85 -18.88 -9.30
N SER A 51 -20.73 -17.96 -8.35
CA SER A 51 -21.15 -16.57 -8.51
C SER A 51 -20.08 -15.70 -9.19
N PHE A 52 -18.86 -16.21 -9.34
CA PHE A 52 -17.72 -15.46 -9.88
C PHE A 52 -17.65 -15.52 -11.40
N TYR A 53 -17.32 -14.38 -11.98
CA TYR A 53 -17.05 -14.19 -13.40
C TYR A 53 -15.60 -13.72 -13.56
N LEU A 54 -14.82 -14.45 -14.37
CA LEU A 54 -13.41 -14.18 -14.68
C LEU A 54 -13.15 -14.38 -16.18
N PRO A 55 -12.06 -13.81 -16.74
CA PRO A 55 -11.62 -14.12 -18.09
C PRO A 55 -11.46 -15.63 -18.32
N GLU A 56 -11.68 -16.07 -19.56
CA GLU A 56 -11.50 -17.46 -19.98
C GLU A 56 -10.09 -17.98 -19.59
N GLY A 57 -10.02 -19.22 -19.11
CA GLY A 57 -8.79 -19.87 -18.64
C GLY A 57 -8.48 -19.66 -17.15
N TYR A 58 -8.97 -18.59 -16.52
CA TYR A 58 -8.77 -18.35 -15.08
C TYR A 58 -9.81 -19.11 -14.25
N LYS A 59 -9.39 -19.62 -13.09
CA LYS A 59 -10.25 -20.35 -12.13
C LYS A 59 -10.03 -19.82 -10.72
N VAL A 60 -11.10 -19.86 -9.92
CA VAL A 60 -11.07 -19.56 -8.49
C VAL A 60 -11.06 -20.88 -7.72
N GLU A 61 -10.10 -21.03 -6.83
CA GLU A 61 -9.99 -22.16 -5.92
C GLU A 61 -10.19 -21.68 -4.48
N LEU A 62 -10.89 -22.47 -3.67
CA LEU A 62 -11.05 -22.20 -2.25
C LEU A 62 -9.81 -22.69 -1.50
N VAL A 63 -9.15 -21.79 -0.77
CA VAL A 63 -7.95 -22.06 0.04
C VAL A 63 -8.31 -22.33 1.50
N ALA A 64 -9.19 -21.48 2.05
CA ALA A 64 -9.71 -21.60 3.41
C ALA A 64 -11.10 -20.96 3.49
N SER A 65 -11.96 -21.47 4.37
CA SER A 65 -13.28 -20.91 4.66
C SER A 65 -13.69 -21.14 6.11
N GLU A 66 -14.83 -20.59 6.52
CA GLU A 66 -15.48 -20.99 7.77
C GLU A 66 -15.63 -22.54 7.87
N PRO A 67 -15.44 -23.15 9.06
CA PRO A 67 -15.09 -22.55 10.35
C PRO A 67 -13.56 -22.40 10.60
N MET A 68 -12.69 -22.67 9.61
CA MET A 68 -11.24 -22.58 9.77
C MET A 68 -10.78 -21.15 10.08
N ILE A 69 -11.44 -20.20 9.41
CA ILE A 69 -11.26 -18.75 9.52
C ILE A 69 -12.62 -18.05 9.61
N ASP A 70 -12.65 -16.88 10.23
CA ASP A 70 -13.84 -16.02 10.29
C ASP A 70 -13.48 -14.53 10.23
N GLU A 71 -14.17 -13.78 9.36
CA GLU A 71 -14.00 -12.35 9.12
C GLU A 71 -12.53 -11.91 8.89
N PRO A 72 -11.80 -12.55 7.97
CA PRO A 72 -10.41 -12.22 7.68
C PRO A 72 -10.33 -10.86 6.98
N ILE A 73 -9.30 -10.08 7.30
CA ILE A 73 -9.09 -8.76 6.70
C ILE A 73 -7.75 -8.67 5.96
N THR A 74 -6.73 -9.40 6.40
CA THR A 74 -5.42 -9.48 5.75
C THR A 74 -4.73 -10.80 6.06
N MET A 75 -3.83 -11.21 5.18
CA MET A 75 -2.95 -12.37 5.35
C MET A 75 -1.49 -12.05 4.99
N ALA A 76 -0.57 -12.83 5.53
CA ALA A 76 0.85 -12.80 5.16
C ALA A 76 1.50 -14.17 5.31
N TRP A 77 2.45 -14.48 4.45
CA TRP A 77 3.20 -15.74 4.46
C TRP A 77 4.55 -15.60 5.16
N ASP A 78 4.94 -16.59 5.95
CA ASP A 78 6.34 -16.75 6.34
C ASP A 78 7.15 -17.50 5.28
N GLY A 79 8.46 -17.62 5.49
CA GLY A 79 9.37 -18.24 4.51
C GLY A 79 9.11 -19.71 4.20
N ASP A 80 8.29 -20.42 4.99
CA ASP A 80 7.95 -21.83 4.78
C ASP A 80 6.51 -22.00 4.28
N GLY A 81 5.86 -20.88 3.90
CA GLY A 81 4.54 -20.90 3.30
C GLY A 81 3.44 -21.19 4.31
N ARG A 82 3.65 -20.92 5.60
CA ARG A 82 2.55 -20.86 6.57
C ARG A 82 1.89 -19.50 6.47
N MET A 83 0.57 -19.47 6.55
CA MET A 83 -0.22 -18.25 6.35
C MET A 83 -0.73 -17.71 7.69
N TYR A 84 -0.29 -16.51 8.06
CA TYR A 84 -0.91 -15.75 9.14
C TYR A 84 -2.12 -15.01 8.60
N VAL A 85 -3.26 -15.11 9.27
CA VAL A 85 -4.53 -14.46 8.89
C VAL A 85 -5.04 -13.62 10.06
N ALA A 86 -5.21 -12.31 9.86
CA ALA A 86 -5.80 -11.43 10.86
C ALA A 86 -7.32 -11.38 10.72
N GLU A 87 -8.03 -11.62 11.81
CA GLU A 87 -9.48 -11.69 11.88
C GLU A 87 -10.02 -10.49 12.68
N MET A 88 -11.14 -9.90 12.25
CA MET A 88 -11.78 -8.77 12.92
C MET A 88 -13.12 -9.15 13.54
N ASN A 89 -13.12 -10.13 14.45
CA ASN A 89 -14.32 -10.78 15.01
C ASN A 89 -15.27 -9.88 15.85
N THR A 90 -14.98 -8.59 15.99
CA THR A 90 -15.86 -7.61 16.64
C THR A 90 -16.32 -6.50 15.70
N TYR A 91 -15.78 -6.44 14.49
CA TYR A 91 -16.11 -5.36 13.57
C TYR A 91 -17.58 -5.47 13.16
N MET A 92 -18.36 -4.42 13.42
CA MET A 92 -19.72 -4.27 12.90
C MET A 92 -20.59 -5.54 13.07
N GLN A 93 -20.58 -6.13 14.27
CA GLN A 93 -21.38 -7.34 14.59
C GLN A 93 -22.89 -7.05 14.69
N ASP A 94 -23.25 -5.77 14.73
CA ASP A 94 -24.58 -5.27 14.44
C ASP A 94 -24.45 -3.95 13.67
N VAL A 95 -25.59 -3.45 13.21
CA VAL A 95 -25.66 -2.21 12.41
C VAL A 95 -25.24 -0.95 13.19
N ASP A 96 -25.22 -1.00 14.52
CA ASP A 96 -24.83 0.13 15.38
C ASP A 96 -23.36 0.00 15.87
N GLY A 97 -22.65 -1.07 15.48
CA GLY A 97 -21.25 -1.32 15.84
C GLY A 97 -21.03 -1.70 17.30
N THR A 98 -22.05 -2.24 17.99
CA THR A 98 -21.95 -2.52 19.43
C THR A 98 -20.83 -3.51 19.75
N GLY A 99 -20.03 -3.19 20.77
CA GLY A 99 -18.98 -4.10 21.25
C GLY A 99 -17.77 -4.24 20.31
N THR A 100 -17.66 -3.40 19.28
CA THR A 100 -16.51 -3.30 18.36
C THR A 100 -15.18 -3.20 19.09
N ASN A 101 -15.13 -2.45 20.19
CA ASN A 101 -13.89 -2.17 20.91
C ASN A 101 -13.51 -3.26 21.94
N ARG A 102 -14.07 -4.46 21.84
CA ARG A 102 -13.68 -5.59 22.68
C ARG A 102 -12.43 -6.26 22.09
N SER A 103 -11.46 -6.55 22.94
CA SER A 103 -10.22 -7.24 22.56
C SER A 103 -10.45 -8.76 22.52
N ILE A 104 -11.15 -9.26 21.50
CA ILE A 104 -11.39 -10.70 21.30
C ILE A 104 -10.97 -11.20 19.91
N SER A 105 -10.50 -10.30 19.06
CA SER A 105 -10.04 -10.62 17.71
C SER A 105 -8.76 -11.45 17.76
N LYS A 106 -8.47 -12.16 16.67
CA LYS A 106 -7.40 -13.15 16.61
C LYS A 106 -6.51 -12.99 15.40
N ILE A 107 -5.34 -13.61 15.47
CA ILE A 107 -4.54 -13.96 14.31
C ILE A 107 -4.43 -15.49 14.27
N LYS A 108 -4.81 -16.10 13.16
CA LYS A 108 -4.66 -17.54 12.89
C LYS A 108 -3.36 -17.83 12.18
N LEU A 109 -2.81 -19.01 12.41
CA LEU A 109 -1.76 -19.62 11.61
C LEU A 109 -2.37 -20.82 10.86
N LEU A 110 -2.38 -20.72 9.53
CA LEU A 110 -2.86 -21.77 8.64
C LEU A 110 -1.69 -22.50 7.99
N GLU A 111 -1.84 -23.81 7.84
CA GLU A 111 -0.83 -24.68 7.25
C GLU A 111 -1.46 -25.60 6.21
N ASP A 112 -0.87 -25.58 5.02
CA ASP A 112 -1.02 -26.60 3.98
C ASP A 112 -0.03 -27.74 4.27
N LEU A 113 -0.54 -28.92 4.59
CA LEU A 113 0.22 -30.08 5.03
C LEU A 113 0.59 -31.02 3.88
N ASP A 114 -0.18 -31.02 2.79
CA ASP A 114 0.03 -31.92 1.65
C ASP A 114 0.53 -31.23 0.37
N GLY A 115 0.54 -29.89 0.36
CA GLY A 115 1.05 -29.06 -0.73
C GLY A 115 0.07 -28.86 -1.87
N ASP A 116 -1.23 -29.13 -1.71
CA ASP A 116 -2.24 -28.95 -2.76
C ASP A 116 -2.71 -27.48 -2.92
N GLY A 117 -2.27 -26.60 -2.01
CA GLY A 117 -2.63 -25.18 -1.96
C GLY A 117 -3.89 -24.87 -1.17
N LYS A 118 -4.50 -25.86 -0.52
CA LYS A 118 -5.56 -25.68 0.48
C LYS A 118 -4.95 -25.79 1.87
N MET A 119 -5.50 -25.03 2.80
CA MET A 119 -5.06 -25.11 4.19
C MET A 119 -5.76 -26.30 4.86
N ASP A 120 -5.00 -27.11 5.60
CA ASP A 120 -5.48 -28.30 6.31
C ASP A 120 -5.62 -28.08 7.81
N LYS A 121 -4.76 -27.22 8.37
CA LYS A 121 -4.68 -26.95 9.79
C LYS A 121 -4.81 -25.46 10.07
N SER A 122 -5.49 -25.13 11.17
CA SER A 122 -5.64 -23.78 11.70
C SER A 122 -5.36 -23.79 13.19
N THR A 123 -4.46 -22.90 13.61
CA THR A 123 -4.10 -22.68 15.01
C THR A 123 -4.38 -21.22 15.36
N VAL A 124 -4.89 -20.94 16.56
CA VAL A 124 -4.98 -19.55 17.05
C VAL A 124 -3.59 -19.16 17.51
N PHE A 125 -2.88 -18.39 16.68
CA PHE A 125 -1.52 -17.97 16.96
C PHE A 125 -1.48 -16.88 18.03
N ILE A 126 -2.36 -15.88 17.92
CA ILE A 126 -2.54 -14.80 18.90
C ILE A 126 -4.03 -14.58 19.12
N ASP A 127 -4.43 -14.41 20.38
CA ASP A 127 -5.79 -14.05 20.77
C ASP A 127 -5.86 -12.70 21.49
N SER A 128 -7.08 -12.33 21.87
CA SER A 128 -7.36 -11.17 22.73
C SER A 128 -6.87 -9.84 22.15
N LEU A 129 -6.92 -9.70 20.81
CA LEU A 129 -6.51 -8.49 20.09
C LEU A 129 -7.68 -7.54 19.90
N LEU A 130 -7.39 -6.24 19.89
CA LEU A 130 -8.31 -5.19 19.47
C LEU A 130 -8.19 -4.98 17.96
N LEU A 131 -8.96 -5.73 17.18
CA LEU A 131 -9.06 -5.59 15.71
C LEU A 131 -7.67 -5.44 15.05
N PRO A 132 -6.86 -6.51 14.95
CA PRO A 132 -5.53 -6.47 14.35
C PRO A 132 -5.58 -6.04 12.89
N ARG A 133 -4.61 -5.23 12.45
CA ARG A 133 -4.66 -4.60 11.12
C ARG A 133 -3.45 -4.85 10.26
N MET A 134 -2.27 -4.84 10.88
CA MET A 134 -1.01 -4.98 10.17
C MET A 134 -0.27 -6.18 10.71
N ILE A 135 0.14 -7.06 9.80
CA ILE A 135 0.94 -8.25 10.12
C ILE A 135 2.13 -8.35 9.15
N LEU A 136 3.32 -8.63 9.67
CA LEU A 136 4.53 -8.85 8.86
C LEU A 136 5.36 -9.98 9.48
N PRO A 137 5.39 -11.17 8.86
CA PRO A 137 6.28 -12.24 9.26
C PRO A 137 7.73 -11.85 8.99
N LEU A 138 8.60 -12.08 9.97
CA LEU A 138 10.06 -12.00 9.84
C LEU A 138 10.64 -13.41 9.72
N GLU A 139 11.73 -13.74 10.43
CA GLU A 139 12.29 -15.10 10.42
C GLU A 139 11.49 -16.05 11.32
N ASN A 140 11.42 -15.77 12.62
CA ASN A 140 10.71 -16.59 13.61
C ASN A 140 9.76 -15.76 14.48
N GLU A 141 9.29 -14.63 13.95
CA GLU A 141 8.43 -13.69 14.68
C GLU A 141 7.41 -13.02 13.75
N LEU A 142 6.28 -12.62 14.32
CA LEU A 142 5.25 -11.85 13.64
C LEU A 142 5.18 -10.45 14.22
N ILE A 143 5.39 -9.43 13.37
CA ILE A 143 5.17 -8.04 13.76
C ILE A 143 3.70 -7.70 13.58
N VAL A 144 3.07 -7.14 14.62
CA VAL A 144 1.63 -6.86 14.67
C VAL A 144 1.34 -5.43 15.16
N ASN A 145 0.35 -4.80 14.54
CA ASN A 145 -0.31 -3.60 15.04
C ASN A 145 -1.81 -3.82 15.26
N GLU A 146 -2.32 -3.23 16.34
CA GLU A 146 -3.73 -3.25 16.74
C GLU A 146 -4.37 -1.87 16.54
N THR A 147 -5.70 -1.87 16.45
CA THR A 147 -6.51 -0.66 16.38
C THR A 147 -6.23 0.31 17.53
N TYR A 148 -6.31 1.61 17.25
CA TYR A 148 -6.11 2.70 18.22
C TYR A 148 -4.71 2.80 18.84
N SER A 149 -3.74 2.09 18.26
CA SER A 149 -2.35 2.06 18.71
C SER A 149 -1.41 2.40 17.56
N TYR A 150 -0.35 3.15 17.86
CA TYR A 150 0.81 3.29 16.98
C TYR A 150 1.93 2.28 17.32
N ASP A 151 1.79 1.55 18.44
CA ASP A 151 2.77 0.54 18.86
C ASP A 151 2.88 -0.60 17.85
N LEU A 152 4.10 -1.12 17.67
CA LEU A 152 4.36 -2.39 17.00
C LEU A 152 4.82 -3.42 18.04
N TRP A 153 4.25 -4.61 17.96
CA TRP A 153 4.57 -5.75 18.80
C TRP A 153 5.17 -6.88 17.97
N SER A 154 6.20 -7.54 18.49
CA SER A 154 6.71 -8.81 17.99
C SER A 154 6.11 -9.94 18.82
N TYR A 155 5.61 -10.97 18.14
CA TYR A 155 5.12 -12.22 18.73
C TYR A 155 5.95 -13.39 18.23
N LYS A 156 6.34 -14.30 19.14
CA LYS A 156 7.14 -15.50 18.83
C LYS A 156 6.49 -16.72 19.44
N ASP A 157 6.56 -17.81 18.69
CA ASP A 157 6.37 -19.17 19.16
C ASP A 157 7.77 -19.74 19.44
N THR A 158 8.08 -20.02 20.71
CA THR A 158 9.43 -20.45 21.13
C THR A 158 9.55 -21.94 21.37
N ASP A 159 8.43 -22.68 21.42
CA ASP A 159 8.41 -24.13 21.60
C ASP A 159 7.92 -24.92 20.37
N GLY A 160 7.44 -24.22 19.34
CA GLY A 160 7.06 -24.77 18.05
C GLY A 160 5.65 -25.36 18.00
N ASP A 161 4.78 -25.04 18.95
CA ASP A 161 3.41 -25.57 19.01
C ASP A 161 2.41 -24.85 18.07
N GLY A 162 2.84 -23.75 17.45
CA GLY A 162 2.02 -22.91 16.57
C GLY A 162 1.26 -21.80 17.29
N VAL A 163 1.57 -21.52 18.57
CA VAL A 163 0.99 -20.46 19.40
C VAL A 163 2.08 -19.50 19.85
N ALA A 164 1.80 -18.19 19.82
CA ALA A 164 2.76 -17.22 20.32
C ALA A 164 2.82 -17.24 21.87
N ASP A 165 3.98 -17.57 22.42
CA ASP A 165 4.24 -17.61 23.87
C ASP A 165 5.04 -16.38 24.37
N LYS A 166 5.61 -15.59 23.45
CA LYS A 166 6.43 -14.41 23.78
C LYS A 166 5.95 -13.18 23.02
N LYS A 167 5.75 -12.08 23.75
CA LYS A 167 5.33 -10.76 23.23
C LYS A 167 6.33 -9.68 23.63
N GLU A 168 6.90 -8.98 22.65
CA GLU A 168 7.87 -7.90 22.86
C GLU A 168 7.41 -6.63 22.13
N ARG A 169 7.44 -5.47 22.79
CA ARG A 169 7.13 -4.20 22.10
C ARG A 169 8.36 -3.71 21.35
N VAL A 170 8.29 -3.65 20.02
CA VAL A 170 9.42 -3.25 19.17
C VAL A 170 9.39 -1.77 18.77
N TYR A 171 8.21 -1.15 18.84
CA TYR A 171 8.06 0.30 18.72
C TYR A 171 7.00 0.80 19.68
N TYR A 172 7.32 1.87 20.39
CA TYR A 172 6.42 2.55 21.30
C TYR A 172 6.15 3.97 20.84
N ASN A 173 4.87 4.33 20.79
CA ASN A 173 4.46 5.71 20.67
C ASN A 173 3.46 6.04 21.79
N PRO A 174 3.75 7.03 22.65
CA PRO A 174 2.88 7.40 23.76
C PRO A 174 1.55 8.00 23.32
N ASP A 175 1.46 8.53 22.10
CA ASP A 175 0.23 9.05 21.55
C ASP A 175 -0.65 7.89 21.05
N ARG A 176 -1.97 8.02 21.20
CA ARG A 176 -2.96 7.03 20.77
C ARG A 176 -3.73 7.57 19.58
N ARG A 177 -4.08 6.68 18.65
CA ARG A 177 -4.96 7.01 17.53
C ARG A 177 -6.41 6.78 17.97
N GLY A 178 -7.23 7.81 18.05
CA GLY A 178 -8.68 7.65 18.18
C GLY A 178 -9.35 7.62 16.81
N GLY A 179 -10.66 7.82 16.80
CA GLY A 179 -11.42 8.08 15.58
C GLY A 179 -12.13 6.87 14.98
N ASN A 180 -12.63 7.07 13.77
CA ASN A 180 -13.27 6.05 12.97
C ASN A 180 -12.30 4.89 12.68
N LEU A 181 -12.77 3.64 12.77
CA LEU A 181 -12.02 2.42 12.49
C LEU A 181 -11.55 2.33 11.04
N GLU A 182 -12.28 2.92 10.11
CA GLU A 182 -11.87 3.03 8.72
C GLU A 182 -10.61 3.89 8.59
N HIS A 183 -10.35 4.80 9.52
CA HIS A 183 -9.22 5.71 9.47
C HIS A 183 -8.07 5.28 10.38
N GLN A 184 -7.75 3.98 10.40
CA GLN A 184 -6.64 3.39 11.16
C GLN A 184 -5.57 2.83 10.20
N GLN A 185 -4.37 2.59 10.71
CA GLN A 185 -3.27 2.03 9.91
C GLN A 185 -3.55 0.58 9.50
N SER A 186 -3.08 0.17 8.33
CA SER A 186 -3.47 -1.09 7.68
C SER A 186 -2.36 -1.74 6.85
N GLY A 187 -1.38 -0.96 6.36
CA GLY A 187 -0.27 -1.49 5.56
C GLY A 187 1.02 -1.58 6.36
N LEU A 188 1.73 -2.71 6.25
CA LEU A 188 3.07 -2.92 6.81
C LEU A 188 3.89 -3.78 5.83
N ILE A 189 4.65 -3.13 4.95
CA ILE A 189 5.34 -3.81 3.84
C ILE A 189 6.84 -3.59 3.91
N TRP A 190 7.59 -4.70 3.91
CA TRP A 190 9.03 -4.72 3.67
C TRP A 190 9.33 -4.37 2.22
N ASN A 191 9.86 -3.18 1.99
CA ASN A 191 10.21 -2.67 0.68
C ASN A 191 11.60 -3.15 0.22
N LEU A 192 11.84 -3.09 -1.09
CA LEU A 192 13.14 -3.42 -1.69
C LEU A 192 14.32 -2.70 -1.00
N ASP A 193 14.12 -1.47 -0.55
CA ASP A 193 15.17 -0.65 0.10
C ASP A 193 15.38 -0.95 1.60
N ASN A 194 14.90 -2.11 2.05
CA ASN A 194 14.99 -2.62 3.43
C ASN A 194 14.24 -1.79 4.47
N TRP A 195 13.50 -0.77 4.05
CA TRP A 195 12.56 -0.07 4.92
C TRP A 195 11.19 -0.74 4.86
N VAL A 196 10.53 -0.76 6.01
CA VAL A 196 9.16 -1.18 6.18
C VAL A 196 8.29 0.07 6.24
N TYR A 197 7.37 0.19 5.30
CA TYR A 197 6.48 1.33 5.13
C TYR A 197 5.10 1.05 5.71
N THR A 198 4.45 2.12 6.20
CA THR A 198 3.09 2.04 6.74
C THR A 198 2.11 2.98 6.04
N THR A 199 0.81 2.70 6.20
CA THR A 199 -0.26 3.66 5.85
C THR A 199 -0.49 4.66 6.99
N TYR A 200 -1.00 5.84 6.64
CA TYR A 200 -1.23 7.04 7.46
C TYR A 200 -0.05 7.65 8.23
N ASN A 201 0.87 6.84 8.75
CA ASN A 201 1.95 7.32 9.57
C ASN A 201 3.19 7.54 8.70
N PRO A 202 3.77 8.75 8.65
CA PRO A 202 5.01 9.00 7.92
C PRO A 202 6.24 8.32 8.55
N VAL A 203 6.06 7.32 9.42
CA VAL A 203 7.12 6.57 10.07
C VAL A 203 7.40 5.29 9.28
N ARG A 204 8.68 4.98 9.12
CA ARG A 204 9.20 3.76 8.52
C ARG A 204 10.18 3.08 9.47
N PHE A 205 10.33 1.77 9.30
CA PHE A 205 11.12 0.92 10.19
C PHE A 205 12.15 0.13 9.40
N LYS A 206 13.32 -0.15 9.95
CA LYS A 206 14.29 -1.08 9.37
C LYS A 206 14.65 -2.11 10.42
N PHE A 207 14.27 -3.36 10.17
CA PHE A 207 14.50 -4.47 11.09
C PHE A 207 15.83 -5.16 10.77
N LYS A 208 16.57 -5.49 11.81
CA LYS A 208 17.83 -6.26 11.80
C LYS A 208 17.80 -7.28 12.93
N LYS A 209 18.77 -8.20 12.96
CA LYS A 209 18.83 -9.36 13.86
C LYS A 209 18.51 -9.10 15.34
N ASN A 210 18.72 -7.89 15.87
CA ASN A 210 18.34 -7.51 17.25
C ASN A 210 18.05 -6.00 17.37
N GLU A 211 17.69 -5.34 16.27
CA GLU A 211 17.57 -3.88 16.23
C GLU A 211 16.41 -3.48 15.31
N VAL A 212 15.69 -2.44 15.73
CA VAL A 212 14.72 -1.74 14.87
C VAL A 212 15.14 -0.28 14.79
N ILE A 213 15.50 0.16 13.58
CA ILE A 213 15.78 1.56 13.29
C ILE A 213 14.48 2.23 12.87
N VAL A 214 14.19 3.40 13.42
CA VAL A 214 12.97 4.16 13.15
C VAL A 214 13.35 5.47 12.48
N ASP A 215 12.63 5.83 11.42
CA ASP A 215 12.80 7.09 10.71
C ASP A 215 11.44 7.68 10.30
N SER A 216 11.38 8.97 10.04
CA SER A 216 10.16 9.69 9.66
C SER A 216 10.36 10.50 8.37
N LEU A 217 9.36 10.50 7.49
CA LEU A 217 9.38 11.17 6.20
C LEU A 217 8.44 12.38 6.15
N ASP A 218 8.99 13.55 5.82
CA ASP A 218 8.24 14.81 5.83
C ASP A 218 7.14 14.89 4.75
N ASN A 219 7.28 14.20 3.61
CA ASN A 219 6.34 14.32 2.50
C ASN A 219 5.92 12.97 1.90
N MET A 220 5.89 11.89 2.68
CA MET A 220 5.50 10.57 2.15
C MET A 220 4.03 10.55 1.71
N PRO A 221 3.67 9.82 0.62
CA PRO A 221 2.27 9.53 0.35
C PRO A 221 1.61 8.86 1.56
N SER A 222 0.40 9.29 1.90
CA SER A 222 -0.35 8.77 3.04
C SER A 222 -1.49 7.90 2.55
N GLY A 223 -1.37 6.57 2.66
CA GLY A 223 -2.43 5.58 2.35
C GLY A 223 -3.43 5.39 3.48
N GLN A 224 -4.57 4.77 3.18
CA GLN A 224 -5.57 4.36 4.18
C GLN A 224 -5.72 2.83 4.29
N TRP A 225 -6.08 2.09 3.23
CA TRP A 225 -6.32 0.64 3.30
C TRP A 225 -5.38 -0.22 2.44
N GLY A 226 -4.90 0.30 1.30
CA GLY A 226 -4.00 -0.42 0.40
C GLY A 226 -2.58 0.12 0.42
N LEU A 227 -1.63 -0.82 0.43
CA LEU A 227 -0.21 -0.59 0.28
C LEU A 227 0.38 -1.77 -0.48
N THR A 228 1.13 -1.53 -1.54
CA THR A 228 1.92 -2.52 -2.27
C THR A 228 3.16 -1.86 -2.88
N GLN A 229 4.04 -2.64 -3.51
CA GLN A 229 5.24 -2.16 -4.20
C GLN A 229 5.44 -2.88 -5.54
N ASP A 230 6.12 -2.24 -6.48
CA ASP A 230 6.65 -2.89 -7.68
C ASP A 230 8.04 -3.52 -7.45
N ASP A 231 8.64 -4.04 -8.52
CA ASP A 231 9.98 -4.65 -8.48
C ASP A 231 11.11 -3.72 -8.07
N MET A 232 10.94 -2.42 -8.26
CA MET A 232 11.94 -1.40 -7.94
C MET A 232 11.67 -0.73 -6.58
N GLY A 233 10.70 -1.24 -5.83
CA GLY A 233 10.30 -0.70 -4.53
C GLY A 233 9.58 0.65 -4.61
N VAL A 234 8.93 0.95 -5.75
CA VAL A 234 8.00 2.07 -5.87
C VAL A 234 6.68 1.66 -5.25
N MET A 235 6.20 2.46 -4.30
CA MET A 235 5.01 2.15 -3.50
C MET A 235 3.73 2.60 -4.20
N TYR A 236 2.65 1.84 -4.03
CA TYR A 236 1.31 2.17 -4.49
C TYR A 236 0.38 2.22 -3.28
N TYR A 237 -0.18 3.38 -3.02
CA TYR A 237 -1.11 3.64 -1.92
C TYR A 237 -2.55 3.73 -2.45
N SER A 238 -3.52 3.35 -1.64
CA SER A 238 -4.94 3.60 -1.90
C SER A 238 -5.61 4.27 -0.69
N SER A 239 -6.71 4.98 -0.95
CA SER A 239 -7.51 5.62 0.09
C SER A 239 -8.99 5.62 -0.27
N ALA A 240 -9.75 4.83 0.48
CA ALA A 240 -11.19 4.68 0.29
C ALA A 240 -11.97 5.93 0.70
N GLY A 241 -11.58 6.61 1.78
CA GLY A 241 -12.22 7.85 2.22
C GLY A 241 -12.04 9.02 1.25
N SER A 242 -11.02 8.95 0.38
CA SER A 242 -10.83 9.86 -0.76
C SER A 242 -11.27 9.26 -2.09
N GLU A 243 -11.84 8.05 -2.07
CA GLU A 243 -12.28 7.28 -3.24
C GLU A 243 -11.17 7.15 -4.31
N ASN A 244 -9.91 7.05 -3.89
CA ASN A 244 -8.75 7.05 -4.76
C ASN A 244 -8.09 5.67 -4.76
N PRO A 245 -8.20 4.92 -5.87
CA PRO A 245 -7.75 3.54 -5.91
C PRO A 245 -6.23 3.41 -5.92
N ALA A 246 -5.50 4.39 -6.46
CA ALA A 246 -4.04 4.32 -6.55
C ALA A 246 -3.40 5.71 -6.65
N TYR A 247 -2.36 5.95 -5.85
CA TYR A 247 -1.52 7.16 -5.90
C TYR A 247 -0.16 6.90 -5.23
N GLY A 248 0.74 7.90 -5.31
CA GLY A 248 2.08 7.84 -4.73
C GLY A 248 3.09 7.00 -5.52
N PHE A 249 2.74 6.55 -6.72
CA PHE A 249 3.50 5.57 -7.51
C PHE A 249 4.37 6.16 -8.63
N GLN A 250 4.62 7.47 -8.63
CA GLN A 250 5.51 8.07 -9.63
C GLN A 250 6.99 7.98 -9.24
N GLN A 251 7.29 7.88 -7.95
CA GLN A 251 8.67 7.86 -7.44
C GLN A 251 8.77 7.10 -6.11
N PRO A 252 9.97 6.65 -5.70
CA PRO A 252 10.14 6.05 -4.38
C PRO A 252 9.68 6.97 -3.25
N ALA A 253 8.99 6.42 -2.26
CA ALA A 253 8.30 7.18 -1.20
C ALA A 253 9.22 8.10 -0.37
N VAL A 254 10.53 7.81 -0.33
CA VAL A 254 11.55 8.65 0.34
C VAL A 254 11.70 10.04 -0.29
N TYR A 255 11.36 10.21 -1.57
CA TYR A 255 11.41 11.50 -2.25
C TYR A 255 10.14 12.33 -2.13
N GLY A 256 9.11 11.73 -1.53
CA GLY A 256 7.82 12.33 -1.24
C GLY A 256 6.74 12.03 -2.26
N ASP A 257 5.55 12.60 -2.04
CA ASP A 257 4.35 12.36 -2.83
C ASP A 257 4.32 13.19 -4.11
N PHE A 258 4.01 12.54 -5.24
CA PHE A 258 3.89 13.17 -6.55
C PHE A 258 2.81 12.48 -7.38
N ASN A 259 1.72 13.21 -7.64
CA ASN A 259 0.53 12.71 -8.33
C ASN A 259 0.14 13.63 -9.51
N PRO A 260 0.87 13.56 -10.65
CA PRO A 260 0.56 14.36 -11.82
C PRO A 260 -0.81 14.01 -12.41
N LYS A 261 -1.37 14.93 -13.19
CA LYS A 261 -2.61 14.68 -13.93
C LYS A 261 -2.38 13.63 -15.03
N GLY A 262 -3.43 12.86 -15.32
CA GLY A 262 -3.36 11.78 -16.31
C GLY A 262 -2.51 10.58 -15.89
N ARG A 263 -2.24 10.41 -14.59
CA ARG A 263 -1.65 9.17 -14.04
C ARG A 263 -2.65 8.01 -14.01
N LEU A 264 -3.95 8.31 -14.05
CA LEU A 264 -5.03 7.37 -14.26
C LEU A 264 -5.62 7.70 -15.63
N SER A 265 -5.90 6.68 -16.44
CA SER A 265 -6.49 6.87 -17.76
C SER A 265 -7.91 7.43 -17.66
N GLU A 266 -8.43 8.01 -18.74
CA GLU A 266 -9.84 8.35 -18.82
C GLU A 266 -10.71 7.11 -18.54
N GLY A 267 -11.79 7.27 -17.77
CA GLY A 267 -12.67 6.17 -17.39
C GLY A 267 -12.11 5.21 -16.32
N PHE A 268 -10.94 5.51 -15.75
CA PHE A 268 -10.31 4.62 -14.77
C PHE A 268 -10.99 4.63 -13.41
N MET A 269 -11.76 5.66 -13.06
CA MET A 269 -12.36 5.74 -11.72
C MET A 269 -13.68 4.99 -11.61
N GLU A 270 -14.26 4.62 -12.75
CA GLU A 270 -15.54 3.97 -12.93
C GLU A 270 -15.42 2.44 -12.79
N PRO A 271 -15.90 1.82 -11.69
CA PRO A 271 -16.07 0.37 -11.60
C PRO A 271 -17.26 -0.12 -12.43
N TRP A 272 -17.25 -1.42 -12.72
CA TRP A 272 -18.25 -2.12 -13.52
C TRP A 272 -18.79 -3.38 -12.83
N PRO A 273 -19.42 -3.23 -11.65
CA PRO A 273 -19.98 -4.38 -10.94
C PRO A 273 -21.16 -4.99 -11.69
N ILE A 274 -21.52 -6.20 -11.29
CA ILE A 274 -22.65 -6.98 -11.84
C ILE A 274 -23.83 -7.09 -10.85
N VAL A 275 -23.73 -6.39 -9.71
CA VAL A 275 -24.77 -6.29 -8.68
C VAL A 275 -25.21 -4.84 -8.57
N GLY A 276 -26.52 -4.62 -8.56
CA GLY A 276 -27.16 -3.30 -8.45
C GLY A 276 -27.84 -3.05 -7.10
N THR A 277 -27.47 -3.79 -6.05
CA THR A 277 -28.00 -3.53 -4.70
C THR A 277 -27.41 -2.22 -4.18
N PRO A 278 -28.21 -1.23 -3.76
CA PRO A 278 -27.73 0.12 -3.46
C PRO A 278 -27.16 0.25 -2.02
N ASP A 279 -26.29 -0.66 -1.60
CA ASP A 279 -25.69 -0.70 -0.26
C ASP A 279 -24.34 0.04 -0.19
N VAL A 280 -24.36 1.28 -0.64
CA VAL A 280 -23.17 2.13 -0.80
C VAL A 280 -23.21 3.36 0.11
N GLN A 281 -22.05 3.70 0.66
CA GLN A 281 -21.84 4.97 1.35
C GLN A 281 -22.00 6.15 0.38
N GLY A 282 -22.64 7.23 0.80
CA GLY A 282 -22.91 8.39 -0.05
C GLY A 282 -24.21 8.29 -0.85
N GLY A 283 -24.85 7.12 -0.91
CA GLY A 283 -26.21 6.96 -1.41
C GLY A 283 -26.34 7.13 -2.93
N PRO A 284 -27.50 7.59 -3.44
CA PRO A 284 -27.83 7.59 -4.86
C PRO A 284 -26.83 8.28 -5.80
N LYS A 285 -26.04 9.25 -5.32
CA LYS A 285 -25.01 9.93 -6.12
C LYS A 285 -23.86 9.00 -6.55
N ARG A 286 -23.66 7.89 -5.83
CA ARG A 286 -22.65 6.86 -6.14
C ARG A 286 -23.18 5.73 -7.03
N LEU A 287 -24.40 5.88 -7.54
CA LEU A 287 -25.07 4.86 -8.33
C LEU A 287 -25.32 5.35 -9.75
N ARG A 288 -25.19 4.43 -10.71
CA ARG A 288 -25.67 4.58 -12.08
C ARG A 288 -27.19 4.40 -12.13
N PRO A 289 -27.86 4.72 -13.26
CA PRO A 289 -29.30 4.49 -13.43
C PRO A 289 -29.76 3.04 -13.24
N ASP A 290 -28.86 2.07 -13.39
CA ASP A 290 -29.11 0.64 -13.16
C ASP A 290 -28.79 0.18 -11.72
N ASN A 291 -28.51 1.14 -10.83
CA ASN A 291 -28.07 0.97 -9.44
C ASN A 291 -26.70 0.31 -9.24
N THR A 292 -25.90 0.14 -10.29
CA THR A 292 -24.50 -0.27 -10.13
C THR A 292 -23.63 0.89 -9.63
N LEU A 293 -22.54 0.57 -8.95
CA LEU A 293 -21.56 1.53 -8.47
C LEU A 293 -20.97 2.33 -9.65
N ASN A 294 -20.92 3.67 -9.54
CA ASN A 294 -20.39 4.54 -10.60
C ASN A 294 -18.94 5.00 -10.38
N HIS A 295 -18.40 4.82 -9.17
CA HIS A 295 -17.08 5.28 -8.76
C HIS A 295 -16.54 4.38 -7.64
N PHE A 296 -15.23 4.21 -7.52
CA PHE A 296 -14.63 3.47 -6.40
C PHE A 296 -15.07 4.02 -5.03
N THR A 297 -15.31 3.16 -4.02
CA THR A 297 -15.74 3.63 -2.70
C THR A 297 -15.09 2.89 -1.53
N GLY A 298 -14.72 1.63 -1.73
CA GLY A 298 -14.21 0.75 -0.69
C GLY A 298 -12.79 0.25 -0.94
N VAL A 299 -12.01 0.89 -1.81
CA VAL A 299 -10.73 0.37 -2.31
C VAL A 299 -9.84 -0.13 -1.18
N ALA A 300 -9.54 -1.42 -1.19
CA ALA A 300 -8.89 -2.11 -0.08
C ALA A 300 -7.42 -2.49 -0.41
N GLY A 301 -6.93 -3.58 0.18
CA GLY A 301 -5.54 -4.05 0.09
C GLY A 301 -5.13 -4.49 -1.31
N GLN A 302 -4.73 -3.54 -2.16
CA GLN A 302 -4.26 -3.81 -3.53
C GLN A 302 -2.88 -4.48 -3.58
N GLU A 303 -2.57 -5.12 -4.72
CA GLU A 303 -1.30 -5.83 -4.97
C GLU A 303 -0.81 -5.59 -6.40
N ILE A 304 0.46 -5.21 -6.57
CA ILE A 304 1.15 -5.35 -7.86
C ILE A 304 1.53 -6.82 -7.97
N PHE A 305 0.95 -7.52 -8.93
CA PHE A 305 1.17 -8.96 -9.05
C PHE A 305 2.59 -9.24 -9.56
N ARG A 306 3.37 -9.92 -8.73
CA ARG A 306 4.78 -10.27 -9.01
C ARG A 306 4.99 -11.78 -8.99
N GLY A 307 3.91 -12.55 -9.14
CA GLY A 307 3.92 -14.00 -9.27
C GLY A 307 4.15 -14.40 -10.73
N HIS A 308 4.49 -15.68 -10.94
CA HIS A 308 4.84 -16.19 -12.27
C HIS A 308 3.97 -17.38 -12.71
N LYS A 309 2.89 -17.66 -11.97
CA LYS A 309 1.95 -18.76 -12.24
C LYS A 309 0.57 -18.30 -12.70
N LEU A 310 0.52 -17.10 -13.26
CA LEU A 310 -0.58 -16.59 -14.08
C LEU A 310 0.00 -16.20 -15.45
N PRO A 311 -0.85 -15.98 -16.47
CA PRO A 311 -0.38 -15.55 -17.78
C PRO A 311 0.62 -14.39 -17.69
N PRO A 312 1.76 -14.42 -18.41
CA PRO A 312 2.83 -13.43 -18.27
C PRO A 312 2.36 -11.97 -18.43
N SER A 313 1.26 -11.75 -19.14
CA SER A 313 0.62 -10.44 -19.29
C SER A 313 0.14 -9.83 -17.96
N THR A 314 0.00 -10.62 -16.90
CA THR A 314 -0.43 -10.20 -15.54
C THR A 314 0.72 -9.66 -14.70
N TYR A 315 1.97 -10.02 -15.01
CA TYR A 315 3.12 -9.61 -14.23
C TYR A 315 3.29 -8.09 -14.26
N GLY A 316 3.36 -7.46 -13.09
CA GLY A 316 3.46 -6.01 -12.94
C GLY A 316 2.14 -5.25 -13.02
N ASP A 317 1.01 -5.92 -13.27
CA ASP A 317 -0.31 -5.30 -13.22
C ASP A 317 -0.76 -5.11 -11.76
N LEU A 318 -1.56 -4.07 -11.52
CA LEU A 318 -2.15 -3.77 -10.21
C LEU A 318 -3.54 -4.42 -10.08
N PHE A 319 -3.75 -5.23 -9.04
CA PHE A 319 -5.03 -5.82 -8.69
C PHE A 319 -5.65 -5.09 -7.50
N ILE A 320 -6.87 -4.59 -7.69
CA ILE A 320 -7.53 -3.64 -6.78
C ILE A 320 -8.85 -4.24 -6.30
N PRO A 321 -8.93 -4.68 -5.04
CA PRO A 321 -10.19 -5.08 -4.42
C PRO A 321 -11.14 -3.90 -4.22
N GLU A 322 -12.40 -4.06 -4.61
CA GLU A 322 -13.49 -3.13 -4.34
C GLU A 322 -14.69 -3.87 -3.71
N PRO A 323 -14.77 -3.90 -2.37
CA PRO A 323 -15.73 -4.71 -1.63
C PRO A 323 -17.18 -4.22 -1.71
N VAL A 324 -17.43 -2.95 -2.00
CA VAL A 324 -18.80 -2.48 -2.26
C VAL A 324 -19.26 -2.93 -3.65
N GLY A 325 -18.35 -2.93 -4.62
CA GLY A 325 -18.60 -3.41 -5.99
C GLY A 325 -18.61 -4.94 -6.15
N ARG A 326 -18.17 -5.71 -5.15
CA ARG A 326 -18.02 -7.19 -5.23
C ARG A 326 -17.08 -7.59 -6.37
N LEU A 327 -15.99 -6.85 -6.54
CA LEU A 327 -15.12 -6.99 -7.71
C LEU A 327 -13.64 -6.82 -7.36
N ILE A 328 -12.80 -7.35 -8.25
CA ILE A 328 -11.36 -7.08 -8.33
C ILE A 328 -11.10 -6.44 -9.69
N ARG A 329 -10.55 -5.22 -9.71
CA ARG A 329 -10.03 -4.61 -10.93
C ARG A 329 -8.62 -5.11 -11.21
N ARG A 330 -8.30 -5.34 -12.48
CA ARG A 330 -6.93 -5.44 -12.97
C ARG A 330 -6.58 -4.18 -13.76
N ALA A 331 -5.52 -3.49 -13.35
CA ALA A 331 -5.04 -2.27 -13.97
C ALA A 331 -3.65 -2.50 -14.59
N LYS A 332 -3.52 -2.18 -15.88
CA LYS A 332 -2.24 -2.18 -16.59
C LYS A 332 -1.41 -1.00 -16.14
N VAL A 333 -0.16 -1.24 -15.75
CA VAL A 333 0.82 -0.19 -15.47
C VAL A 333 1.65 0.05 -16.74
N LYS A 334 1.53 1.23 -17.35
CA LYS A 334 2.36 1.62 -18.51
C LYS A 334 3.24 2.80 -18.18
N VAL A 335 4.43 2.84 -18.75
CA VAL A 335 5.33 4.00 -18.65
C VAL A 335 5.27 4.79 -19.95
N GLU A 336 4.74 6.01 -19.90
CA GLU A 336 4.60 6.91 -21.05
C GLU A 336 5.44 8.16 -20.79
N ASN A 337 6.56 8.32 -21.53
CA ASN A 337 7.52 9.41 -21.33
C ASN A 337 7.90 9.57 -19.84
N GLY A 338 8.33 8.47 -19.19
CA GLY A 338 8.71 8.44 -17.77
C GLY A 338 7.56 8.56 -16.76
N LYS A 339 6.31 8.82 -17.20
CA LYS A 339 5.13 8.85 -16.33
C LYS A 339 4.50 7.47 -16.25
N ARG A 340 4.26 6.95 -15.04
CA ARG A 340 3.45 5.73 -14.86
C ARG A 340 1.98 6.08 -14.99
N VAL A 341 1.26 5.36 -15.84
CA VAL A 341 -0.18 5.55 -16.08
C VAL A 341 -0.90 4.22 -15.90
N LEU A 342 -2.00 4.24 -15.15
CA LEU A 342 -2.87 3.09 -14.94
C LEU A 342 -4.02 3.08 -15.96
N TYR A 343 -4.23 1.94 -16.61
CA TYR A 343 -5.36 1.68 -17.51
C TYR A 343 -6.19 0.54 -16.97
N ASN A 344 -7.52 0.60 -17.09
CA ASN A 344 -8.33 -0.58 -16.85
C ASN A 344 -7.96 -1.63 -17.91
N ALA A 345 -7.73 -2.89 -17.50
CA ALA A 345 -7.36 -3.95 -18.43
C ALA A 345 -8.49 -4.33 -19.39
N TYR A 346 -9.74 -4.06 -19.01
CA TYR A 346 -10.94 -4.42 -19.76
C TYR A 346 -11.87 -3.22 -19.92
N ASP A 347 -12.54 -3.14 -21.08
CA ASP A 347 -13.56 -2.13 -21.31
C ASP A 347 -14.87 -2.54 -20.63
N GLN A 348 -15.40 -1.67 -19.76
CA GLN A 348 -16.67 -1.84 -19.03
C GLN A 348 -16.86 -3.17 -18.28
N ALA A 349 -15.77 -3.81 -17.88
CA ALA A 349 -15.73 -5.08 -17.15
C ALA A 349 -14.59 -5.07 -16.12
N GLU A 350 -14.59 -6.09 -15.26
CA GLU A 350 -13.60 -6.26 -14.20
C GLU A 350 -12.92 -7.62 -14.32
N PHE A 351 -11.72 -7.75 -13.74
CA PHE A 351 -11.00 -9.03 -13.76
C PHE A 351 -11.77 -10.14 -13.05
N MET A 352 -12.40 -9.79 -11.93
CA MET A 352 -13.27 -10.69 -11.20
C MET A 352 -14.47 -9.90 -10.71
N ALA A 353 -15.68 -10.42 -10.92
CA ALA A 353 -16.91 -9.84 -10.38
C ALA A 353 -17.81 -10.96 -9.83
N SER A 354 -18.55 -10.68 -8.76
CA SER A 354 -19.44 -11.64 -8.12
C SER A 354 -20.88 -11.15 -8.04
N THR A 355 -21.84 -12.07 -8.17
CA THR A 355 -23.26 -11.84 -7.84
C THR A 355 -23.60 -12.12 -6.38
N ASP A 356 -22.68 -12.71 -5.60
CA ASP A 356 -22.84 -12.94 -4.17
C ASP A 356 -22.73 -11.60 -3.40
N LEU A 357 -23.84 -11.19 -2.78
CA LEU A 357 -23.91 -9.91 -2.06
C LEU A 357 -22.94 -9.85 -0.87
N ASN A 358 -22.56 -11.00 -0.32
CA ASN A 358 -21.68 -11.11 0.84
C ASN A 358 -20.19 -11.18 0.47
N PHE A 359 -19.82 -11.29 -0.81
CA PHE A 359 -18.43 -11.22 -1.25
C PHE A 359 -17.86 -9.82 -1.01
N ARG A 360 -16.95 -9.68 -0.05
CA ARG A 360 -16.30 -8.43 0.38
C ARG A 360 -14.78 -8.59 0.33
N PRO A 361 -14.16 -8.54 -0.86
CA PRO A 361 -12.72 -8.68 -0.98
C PRO A 361 -11.97 -7.52 -0.31
N THR A 362 -11.12 -7.81 0.68
CA THR A 362 -10.37 -6.82 1.47
C THR A 362 -8.90 -6.78 1.13
N GLN A 363 -8.34 -7.83 0.52
CA GLN A 363 -6.94 -7.85 0.12
C GLN A 363 -6.70 -8.76 -1.09
N ALA A 364 -5.84 -8.32 -2.00
CA ALA A 364 -5.15 -9.13 -3.00
C ALA A 364 -3.69 -9.36 -2.55
N LYS A 365 -3.10 -10.52 -2.88
CA LYS A 365 -1.70 -10.83 -2.51
C LYS A 365 -1.06 -11.80 -3.50
N THR A 366 0.21 -11.58 -3.85
CA THR A 366 1.03 -12.60 -4.52
C THR A 366 1.39 -13.71 -3.53
N GLY A 367 1.06 -14.96 -3.85
CA GLY A 367 1.40 -16.13 -3.06
C GLY A 367 2.82 -16.67 -3.30
N PRO A 368 3.35 -17.49 -2.37
CA PRO A 368 4.64 -18.16 -2.58
C PRO A 368 4.62 -19.13 -3.75
N ASP A 369 3.47 -19.76 -4.02
CA ASP A 369 3.24 -20.64 -5.17
C ASP A 369 3.19 -19.88 -6.52
N GLY A 370 3.30 -18.54 -6.50
CA GLY A 370 3.29 -17.70 -7.69
C GLY A 370 1.91 -17.35 -8.23
N ALA A 371 0.83 -17.74 -7.55
CA ALA A 371 -0.55 -17.40 -7.88
C ALA A 371 -1.03 -16.11 -7.17
N LEU A 372 -2.21 -15.61 -7.55
CA LEU A 372 -2.85 -14.45 -6.90
C LEU A 372 -3.88 -14.93 -5.88
N TYR A 373 -3.85 -14.39 -4.66
CA TYR A 373 -4.79 -14.73 -3.61
C TYR A 373 -5.68 -13.54 -3.26
N ILE A 374 -6.93 -13.83 -2.90
CA ILE A 374 -7.94 -12.85 -2.49
C ILE A 374 -8.47 -13.21 -1.10
N VAL A 375 -8.37 -12.25 -0.16
CA VAL A 375 -9.00 -12.32 1.15
C VAL A 375 -10.40 -11.72 1.05
N ASP A 376 -11.40 -12.47 1.47
CA ASP A 376 -12.81 -12.09 1.50
C ASP A 376 -13.35 -12.14 2.93
N MET A 377 -13.76 -10.97 3.45
CA MET A 377 -14.32 -10.87 4.81
C MET A 377 -15.71 -11.52 4.92
N TYR A 378 -16.33 -11.86 3.79
CA TYR A 378 -17.62 -12.56 3.63
C TYR A 378 -18.74 -12.14 4.59
N ARG A 379 -19.33 -10.96 4.34
CA ARG A 379 -20.30 -10.34 5.26
C ARG A 379 -21.23 -9.33 4.61
N GLY A 380 -22.33 -9.04 5.31
CA GLY A 380 -23.37 -8.14 4.82
C GLY A 380 -23.00 -6.65 4.91
N ILE A 381 -22.54 -6.16 6.07
CA ILE A 381 -22.14 -4.74 6.26
C ILE A 381 -20.62 -4.63 6.15
N ILE A 382 -20.08 -3.87 5.19
CA ILE A 382 -18.62 -3.63 5.12
C ILE A 382 -18.21 -2.27 5.71
N GLN A 383 -19.14 -1.32 5.78
CA GLN A 383 -18.93 0.03 6.29
C GLN A 383 -18.93 0.09 7.82
N GLU A 384 -18.21 1.06 8.40
CA GLU A 384 -18.23 1.33 9.82
C GLU A 384 -19.52 2.07 10.28
N SER A 385 -19.80 1.98 11.59
CA SER A 385 -21.04 2.45 12.22
C SER A 385 -21.42 3.91 11.96
N ASN A 386 -20.45 4.80 11.71
CA ASN A 386 -20.74 6.20 11.37
C ASN A 386 -21.51 6.33 10.05
N TRP A 387 -21.37 5.36 9.15
CA TRP A 387 -22.06 5.33 7.86
C TRP A 387 -23.41 4.63 7.91
N THR A 388 -23.69 3.85 8.96
CA THR A 388 -24.90 3.02 9.11
C THR A 388 -25.88 3.56 10.16
N LYS A 389 -25.63 4.75 10.71
CA LYS A 389 -26.53 5.44 11.64
C LYS A 389 -27.95 5.57 11.09
N LYS A 390 -28.93 5.69 11.99
CA LYS A 390 -30.31 6.04 11.61
C LYS A 390 -30.32 7.33 10.79
N GLY A 391 -31.10 7.37 9.71
CA GLY A 391 -31.14 8.49 8.76
C GLY A 391 -30.08 8.44 7.66
N SER A 392 -29.07 7.57 7.74
CA SER A 392 -28.15 7.33 6.63
C SER A 392 -28.86 6.67 5.43
N ALA A 393 -28.34 6.90 4.22
CA ALA A 393 -28.90 6.31 3.00
C ALA A 393 -28.86 4.78 2.99
N ILE A 394 -27.87 4.17 3.67
CA ILE A 394 -27.64 2.72 3.66
C ILE A 394 -28.48 1.98 4.72
N ARG A 395 -28.84 2.62 5.83
CA ARG A 395 -29.57 1.97 6.94
C ARG A 395 -30.86 1.27 6.50
N PRO A 396 -31.74 1.87 5.66
CA PRO A 396 -32.93 1.19 5.16
C PRO A 396 -32.64 -0.06 4.32
N VAL A 397 -31.49 -0.09 3.62
CA VAL A 397 -31.07 -1.27 2.83
C VAL A 397 -30.62 -2.37 3.76
N ILE A 398 -29.81 -2.03 4.78
CA ILE A 398 -29.35 -2.97 5.81
C ILE A 398 -30.54 -3.64 6.50
N GLU A 399 -31.50 -2.86 6.99
CA GLU A 399 -32.68 -3.38 7.70
C GLU A 399 -33.58 -4.22 6.80
N ARG A 400 -33.83 -3.76 5.56
CA ARG A 400 -34.66 -4.49 4.58
C ARG A 400 -34.07 -5.85 4.23
N LYS A 401 -32.75 -5.93 4.07
CA LYS A 401 -32.06 -7.15 3.61
C LYS A 401 -31.46 -7.97 4.75
N GLY A 402 -31.49 -7.47 6.00
CA GLY A 402 -30.89 -8.13 7.16
C GLY A 402 -29.38 -8.27 7.07
N LEU A 403 -28.68 -7.29 6.48
CA LEU A 403 -27.23 -7.38 6.24
C LEU A 403 -26.40 -7.44 7.53
N ASP A 404 -26.95 -6.93 8.63
CA ASP A 404 -26.38 -6.99 9.98
C ASP A 404 -26.34 -8.42 10.56
N LYS A 405 -27.11 -9.35 9.99
CA LYS A 405 -27.14 -10.76 10.40
C LYS A 405 -26.08 -11.60 9.69
N ASN A 406 -25.47 -11.06 8.64
CA ASN A 406 -24.48 -11.75 7.84
C ASN A 406 -23.08 -11.43 8.36
N ILE A 407 -22.70 -12.10 9.44
CA ILE A 407 -21.44 -11.91 10.18
C ILE A 407 -20.79 -13.28 10.48
N GLY A 408 -19.53 -13.28 10.90
CA GLY A 408 -18.86 -14.48 11.44
C GLY A 408 -18.52 -15.56 10.41
N LYS A 409 -18.29 -15.15 9.15
CA LYS A 409 -17.82 -16.02 8.06
C LYS A 409 -16.64 -15.37 7.35
N GLY A 410 -15.95 -16.09 6.47
CA GLY A 410 -14.75 -15.56 5.85
C GLY A 410 -14.07 -16.57 4.94
N ARG A 411 -13.46 -16.09 3.86
CA ARG A 411 -12.88 -16.95 2.82
C ARG A 411 -11.58 -16.40 2.29
N ILE A 412 -10.71 -17.32 1.88
CA ILE A 412 -9.51 -17.01 1.13
C ILE A 412 -9.58 -17.83 -0.16
N TYR A 413 -9.40 -17.15 -1.28
CA TYR A 413 -9.40 -17.75 -2.61
C TYR A 413 -8.02 -17.63 -3.25
N ARG A 414 -7.67 -18.61 -4.09
CA ARG A 414 -6.53 -18.58 -5.01
C ARG A 414 -7.04 -18.50 -6.43
N ILE A 415 -6.47 -17.60 -7.23
CA ILE A 415 -6.72 -17.47 -8.65
C ILE A 415 -5.61 -18.18 -9.41
N VAL A 416 -5.98 -19.16 -10.21
CA VAL A 416 -5.08 -19.97 -11.04
C VAL A 416 -5.47 -19.85 -12.52
N HIS A 417 -4.59 -20.32 -13.41
CA HIS A 417 -4.88 -20.43 -14.83
C HIS A 417 -4.75 -21.88 -15.28
N GLU A 418 -5.68 -22.38 -16.08
CA GLU A 418 -5.76 -23.81 -16.40
C GLU A 418 -4.58 -24.38 -17.21
N ASP A 419 -3.81 -23.50 -17.85
CA ASP A 419 -2.59 -23.85 -18.56
C ASP A 419 -1.31 -23.76 -17.70
N ILE A 420 -1.41 -23.27 -16.46
CA ILE A 420 -0.24 -22.91 -15.65
C ILE A 420 -0.41 -23.45 -14.23
N GLU A 421 0.37 -24.47 -13.90
CA GLU A 421 0.36 -25.08 -12.57
C GLU A 421 1.10 -24.21 -11.54
N PRO A 422 0.49 -23.94 -10.36
CA PRO A 422 1.17 -23.31 -9.23
C PRO A 422 2.43 -24.06 -8.79
N ASP A 423 3.36 -23.36 -8.13
CA ASP A 423 4.49 -24.03 -7.48
C ASP A 423 4.09 -24.75 -6.21
N GLY A 424 4.94 -25.68 -5.77
CA GLY A 424 4.80 -26.32 -4.47
C GLY A 424 5.19 -25.44 -3.29
N LYS A 425 5.04 -26.00 -2.09
CA LYS A 425 5.33 -25.34 -0.81
C LYS A 425 6.78 -24.83 -0.72
N PRO A 426 7.01 -23.57 -0.31
CA PRO A 426 8.35 -23.03 -0.09
C PRO A 426 8.98 -23.61 1.20
N ASN A 427 10.30 -23.47 1.34
CA ASN A 427 11.04 -23.83 2.55
C ASN A 427 12.30 -22.95 2.63
N LEU A 428 12.19 -21.74 3.21
CA LEU A 428 13.27 -20.75 3.25
C LEU A 428 13.78 -20.48 4.66
N ILE A 429 12.97 -20.64 5.71
CA ILE A 429 13.36 -20.21 7.07
C ILE A 429 14.60 -20.99 7.54
N GLY A 430 14.62 -22.30 7.29
CA GLY A 430 15.72 -23.20 7.66
C GLY A 430 16.98 -23.09 6.82
N LYS A 431 16.98 -22.32 5.72
CA LYS A 431 18.15 -22.19 4.81
C LYS A 431 19.24 -21.30 5.42
N SER A 432 20.50 -21.58 5.08
CA SER A 432 21.61 -20.68 5.39
C SER A 432 21.52 -19.39 4.56
N ALA A 433 22.24 -18.34 4.96
CA ALA A 433 22.29 -17.11 4.17
C ALA A 433 22.85 -17.35 2.75
N ALA A 434 23.82 -18.25 2.60
CA ALA A 434 24.38 -18.62 1.31
C ALA A 434 23.34 -19.34 0.43
N ASP A 435 22.60 -20.31 0.99
CA ASP A 435 21.55 -21.04 0.26
C ASP A 435 20.37 -20.15 -0.16
N LEU A 436 20.22 -18.98 0.44
CA LEU A 436 19.17 -18.02 0.10
C LEU A 436 19.54 -17.14 -1.11
N ILE A 437 20.82 -17.01 -1.47
CA ILE A 437 21.29 -16.13 -2.55
C ILE A 437 20.63 -16.47 -3.89
N VAL A 438 20.45 -17.76 -4.18
CA VAL A 438 19.84 -18.24 -5.43
C VAL A 438 18.43 -17.70 -5.66
N TYR A 439 17.72 -17.31 -4.60
CA TYR A 439 16.35 -16.79 -4.68
C TYR A 439 16.29 -15.29 -4.96
N LEU A 440 17.42 -14.56 -4.93
CA LEU A 440 17.44 -13.12 -5.23
C LEU A 440 17.12 -12.81 -6.70
N GLY A 441 17.27 -13.79 -7.59
CA GLY A 441 16.86 -13.73 -9.00
C GLY A 441 15.62 -14.57 -9.34
N HIS A 442 14.88 -15.08 -8.35
CA HIS A 442 13.72 -15.94 -8.57
C HIS A 442 12.63 -15.19 -9.36
N PRO A 443 11.85 -15.81 -10.27
CA PRO A 443 10.81 -15.11 -11.05
C PRO A 443 9.66 -14.56 -10.20
N ASN A 444 9.25 -15.27 -9.14
CA ASN A 444 8.30 -14.75 -8.15
C ASN A 444 8.95 -13.73 -7.21
N GLY A 445 8.44 -12.49 -7.18
CA GLY A 445 8.89 -11.42 -6.31
C GLY A 445 8.77 -11.72 -4.81
N TRP A 446 7.86 -12.61 -4.40
CA TRP A 446 7.77 -13.06 -3.01
C TRP A 446 9.06 -13.75 -2.54
N TYR A 447 9.66 -14.62 -3.37
CA TYR A 447 10.91 -15.30 -3.05
C TYR A 447 12.07 -14.31 -2.95
N ARG A 448 12.17 -13.35 -3.89
CA ARG A 448 13.21 -12.31 -3.87
C ARG A 448 13.17 -11.50 -2.58
N ASN A 449 12.01 -10.94 -2.25
CA ASN A 449 11.81 -10.14 -1.05
C ASN A 449 12.04 -10.97 0.23
N THR A 450 11.56 -12.22 0.27
CA THR A 450 11.70 -13.10 1.45
C THR A 450 13.15 -13.53 1.66
N ALA A 451 13.87 -13.91 0.60
CA ALA A 451 15.28 -14.29 0.68
C ALA A 451 16.15 -13.10 1.12
N GLN A 452 15.98 -11.93 0.52
CA GLN A 452 16.67 -10.70 0.94
C GLN A 452 16.42 -10.40 2.43
N LYS A 453 15.15 -10.40 2.85
CA LYS A 453 14.76 -10.20 4.26
C LYS A 453 15.43 -11.20 5.19
N LEU A 454 15.39 -12.49 4.87
CA LEU A 454 15.98 -13.55 5.70
C LEU A 454 17.51 -13.46 5.76
N ILE A 455 18.21 -13.16 4.66
CA ILE A 455 19.66 -12.94 4.65
C ILE A 455 20.03 -11.80 5.62
N ILE A 456 19.29 -10.68 5.57
CA ILE A 456 19.53 -9.51 6.42
C ILE A 456 19.26 -9.83 7.89
N LEU A 457 18.17 -10.54 8.20
CA LEU A 457 17.82 -10.91 9.57
C LEU A 457 18.80 -11.93 10.17
N LYS A 458 19.35 -12.85 9.36
CA LYS A 458 20.40 -13.79 9.78
C LYS A 458 21.73 -13.07 10.05
N ASP A 459 21.99 -11.96 9.38
CA ASP A 459 23.15 -11.07 9.52
C ASP A 459 24.51 -11.78 9.33
N ASP A 460 24.53 -12.81 8.49
CA ASP A 460 25.75 -13.56 8.17
C ASP A 460 26.59 -12.79 7.13
N LYS A 461 27.70 -12.21 7.57
CA LYS A 461 28.59 -11.42 6.69
C LYS A 461 29.48 -12.25 5.78
N THR A 462 29.53 -13.57 5.97
CA THR A 462 30.38 -14.45 5.16
C THR A 462 29.94 -14.51 3.69
N VAL A 463 28.69 -14.15 3.41
CA VAL A 463 28.10 -14.16 2.05
C VAL A 463 28.36 -12.88 1.24
N ILE A 464 28.94 -11.84 1.86
CA ILE A 464 29.22 -10.56 1.18
C ILE A 464 30.03 -10.74 -0.12
N PRO A 465 31.13 -11.52 -0.16
CA PRO A 465 31.90 -11.70 -1.40
C PRO A 465 31.08 -12.30 -2.54
N GLU A 466 30.18 -13.25 -2.23
CA GLU A 466 29.30 -13.87 -3.21
C GLU A 466 28.23 -12.89 -3.72
N LEU A 467 27.63 -12.11 -2.83
CA LEU A 467 26.69 -11.04 -3.20
C LEU A 467 27.36 -9.95 -4.05
N GLN A 468 28.59 -9.56 -3.73
CA GLN A 468 29.36 -8.61 -4.54
C GLN A 468 29.67 -9.18 -5.92
N ALA A 469 30.04 -10.46 -6.01
CA ALA A 469 30.24 -11.12 -7.30
C ALA A 469 28.95 -11.12 -8.13
N LEU A 470 27.84 -11.53 -7.53
CA LEU A 470 26.51 -11.54 -8.15
C LEU A 470 26.08 -10.15 -8.63
N ALA A 471 26.32 -9.11 -7.82
CA ALA A 471 26.01 -7.73 -8.19
C ALA A 471 26.89 -7.19 -9.33
N ARG A 472 28.14 -7.68 -9.47
CA ARG A 472 29.03 -7.26 -10.56
C ARG A 472 28.64 -7.88 -11.89
N ASP A 473 28.55 -9.21 -11.90
CA ASP A 473 28.26 -10.00 -13.09
C ASP A 473 27.56 -11.30 -12.68
N ASN A 474 26.43 -11.56 -13.32
CA ASN A 474 25.59 -12.73 -13.09
C ASN A 474 25.17 -13.39 -14.40
N GLU A 475 25.74 -12.96 -15.53
CA GLU A 475 25.44 -13.49 -16.85
C GLU A 475 26.57 -14.40 -17.32
N SER A 476 26.26 -15.66 -17.59
CA SER A 476 27.18 -16.58 -18.25
C SER A 476 26.77 -16.82 -19.71
N PHE A 477 27.72 -17.21 -20.56
CA PHE A 477 27.44 -17.59 -21.94
C PHE A 477 26.36 -18.68 -22.07
N PHE A 478 26.26 -19.59 -21.09
CA PHE A 478 25.28 -20.67 -21.09
C PHE A 478 23.89 -20.25 -20.61
N ASP A 479 23.76 -19.09 -19.95
CA ASP A 479 22.47 -18.62 -19.46
C ASP A 479 21.51 -18.24 -20.59
N GLY A 480 22.02 -17.68 -21.69
CA GLY A 480 21.20 -17.42 -22.89
C GLY A 480 20.66 -18.70 -23.56
N LEU A 481 21.22 -19.87 -23.24
CA LEU A 481 20.81 -21.17 -23.76
C LEU A 481 19.79 -21.89 -22.87
N PHE A 482 19.85 -21.69 -21.55
CA PHE A 482 19.05 -22.46 -20.57
C PHE A 482 18.20 -21.63 -19.62
N ASN A 483 18.43 -20.31 -19.54
CA ASN A 483 17.79 -19.38 -18.59
C ASN A 483 17.28 -18.12 -19.31
N ALA A 484 16.70 -18.28 -20.51
CA ALA A 484 16.28 -17.16 -21.37
C ALA A 484 15.23 -16.22 -20.74
N ASP A 485 14.51 -16.67 -19.71
CA ASP A 485 13.50 -15.89 -18.99
C ASP A 485 14.02 -15.33 -17.64
N LYS A 486 15.30 -15.52 -17.30
CA LYS A 486 15.90 -14.98 -16.08
C LYS A 486 16.14 -13.47 -16.23
N ASP A 487 15.65 -12.71 -15.26
CA ASP A 487 15.88 -11.27 -15.19
C ASP A 487 17.19 -10.98 -14.43
N PHE A 488 18.30 -10.90 -15.15
CA PHE A 488 19.61 -10.64 -14.56
C PHE A 488 19.69 -9.27 -13.90
N GLY A 489 19.01 -8.26 -14.45
CA GLY A 489 18.98 -6.91 -13.89
C GLY A 489 18.34 -6.87 -12.52
N ILE A 490 17.18 -7.54 -12.34
CA ILE A 490 16.51 -7.55 -11.03
C ILE A 490 17.29 -8.34 -9.98
N GLU A 491 18.00 -9.40 -10.38
CA GLU A 491 18.88 -10.15 -9.48
C GLU A 491 20.04 -9.27 -8.99
N ARG A 492 20.69 -8.50 -9.88
CA ARG A 492 21.73 -7.53 -9.48
C ARG A 492 21.17 -6.44 -8.58
N VAL A 493 19.98 -5.91 -8.87
CA VAL A 493 19.29 -4.92 -8.01
C VAL A 493 19.04 -5.48 -6.61
N THR A 494 18.51 -6.70 -6.51
CA THR A 494 18.19 -7.35 -5.23
C THR A 494 19.47 -7.67 -4.46
N ALA A 495 20.55 -8.09 -5.13
CA ALA A 495 21.87 -8.29 -4.52
C ALA A 495 22.44 -6.99 -3.94
N LEU A 496 22.37 -5.87 -4.68
CA LEU A 496 22.81 -4.55 -4.22
C LEU A 496 22.04 -4.07 -2.98
N TRP A 497 20.72 -4.27 -2.94
CA TRP A 497 19.93 -3.95 -1.75
C TRP A 497 20.17 -4.92 -0.59
N THR A 498 20.49 -6.18 -0.87
CA THR A 498 20.89 -7.14 0.18
C THR A 498 22.21 -6.73 0.83
N LEU A 499 23.20 -6.30 0.03
CA LEU A 499 24.46 -5.73 0.50
C LEU A 499 24.23 -4.48 1.36
N GLU A 500 23.35 -3.56 0.93
CA GLU A 500 22.96 -2.39 1.74
C GLU A 500 22.34 -2.80 3.07
N GLY A 501 21.46 -3.81 3.08
CA GLY A 501 20.82 -4.33 4.29
C GLY A 501 21.81 -4.95 5.27
N LEU A 502 22.88 -5.57 4.74
CA LEU A 502 24.03 -6.06 5.50
C LEU A 502 25.03 -4.94 5.86
N GLY A 503 24.79 -3.69 5.46
CA GLY A 503 25.68 -2.57 5.75
C GLY A 503 26.96 -2.53 4.91
N ASP A 504 27.04 -3.29 3.81
CA ASP A 504 28.17 -3.31 2.88
C ASP A 504 27.86 -2.48 1.63
N VAL A 505 27.99 -1.16 1.76
CA VAL A 505 27.78 -0.22 0.63
C VAL A 505 29.14 0.12 0.03
N ASP A 506 29.69 -0.79 -0.79
CA ASP A 506 31.02 -0.62 -1.40
C ASP A 506 31.04 0.45 -2.49
N LYS A 507 31.89 1.47 -2.29
CA LYS A 507 32.04 2.61 -3.21
C LYS A 507 32.52 2.19 -4.60
N THR A 508 33.43 1.22 -4.67
CA THR A 508 34.00 0.75 -5.94
C THR A 508 32.93 0.05 -6.77
N LEU A 509 32.21 -0.89 -6.17
CA LEU A 509 31.07 -1.58 -6.76
C LEU A 509 30.00 -0.61 -7.26
N ILE A 510 29.59 0.35 -6.43
CA ILE A 510 28.55 1.32 -6.82
C ILE A 510 29.02 2.16 -8.02
N THR A 511 30.29 2.59 -8.02
CA THR A 511 30.86 3.35 -9.14
C THR A 511 30.83 2.55 -10.45
N GLU A 512 31.17 1.25 -10.41
CA GLU A 512 31.05 0.37 -11.59
C GLU A 512 29.59 0.24 -12.06
N LYS A 513 28.66 0.06 -11.12
CA LYS A 513 27.23 -0.14 -11.42
C LYS A 513 26.52 1.10 -11.96
N LEU A 514 27.08 2.30 -11.79
CA LEU A 514 26.60 3.50 -12.49
C LEU A 514 26.75 3.41 -14.02
N THR A 515 27.52 2.45 -14.54
CA THR A 515 27.71 2.21 -15.97
C THR A 515 27.09 0.90 -16.47
N ASP A 516 26.28 0.23 -15.63
CA ASP A 516 25.63 -1.04 -15.96
C ASP A 516 24.73 -0.90 -17.20
N THR A 517 24.59 -1.96 -17.99
CA THR A 517 23.75 -1.96 -19.19
C THR A 517 22.27 -1.83 -18.83
N ASP A 518 21.85 -2.39 -17.69
CA ASP A 518 20.48 -2.33 -17.22
C ASP A 518 20.20 -1.00 -16.49
N PRO A 519 19.21 -0.19 -16.96
CA PRO A 519 18.88 1.08 -16.33
C PRO A 519 18.41 0.93 -14.88
N ARG A 520 17.80 -0.20 -14.50
CA ARG A 520 17.33 -0.46 -13.12
C ARG A 520 18.49 -0.62 -12.15
N VAL A 521 19.59 -1.20 -12.62
CA VAL A 521 20.83 -1.31 -11.85
C VAL A 521 21.48 0.06 -11.70
N ARG A 522 21.51 0.88 -12.77
CA ARG A 522 22.00 2.27 -12.69
C ARG A 522 21.17 3.12 -11.72
N VAL A 523 19.83 3.05 -11.79
CA VAL A 523 18.90 3.68 -10.82
C VAL A 523 19.24 3.27 -9.39
N THR A 524 19.45 1.98 -9.15
CA THR A 524 19.81 1.45 -7.82
C THR A 524 21.16 1.96 -7.36
N ALA A 525 22.18 1.97 -8.23
CA ALA A 525 23.50 2.50 -7.92
C ALA A 525 23.45 4.01 -7.58
N ILE A 526 22.64 4.80 -8.29
CA ILE A 526 22.41 6.21 -7.94
C ILE A 526 21.81 6.32 -6.53
N ARG A 527 20.77 5.54 -6.20
CA ARG A 527 20.15 5.56 -4.86
C ARG A 527 21.13 5.16 -3.76
N LEU A 528 21.94 4.13 -3.98
CA LEU A 528 22.97 3.71 -3.00
C LEU A 528 24.11 4.73 -2.88
N SER A 529 24.38 5.52 -3.93
CA SER A 529 25.38 6.59 -3.87
C SER A 529 24.99 7.74 -2.92
N GLU A 530 23.70 7.86 -2.56
CA GLU A 530 23.20 8.92 -1.68
C GLU A 530 23.85 8.92 -0.30
N ASN A 531 24.28 7.77 0.19
CA ASN A 531 25.02 7.68 1.46
C ASN A 531 26.31 8.51 1.41
N PHE A 532 26.99 8.52 0.26
CA PHE A 532 28.19 9.31 0.04
C PHE A 532 27.88 10.79 -0.21
N LEU A 533 26.81 11.09 -0.96
CA LEU A 533 26.35 12.47 -1.17
C LEU A 533 25.99 13.16 0.17
N LYS A 534 25.25 12.46 1.04
CA LYS A 534 24.91 12.93 2.40
C LYS A 534 26.14 13.15 3.27
N ALA A 535 27.18 12.33 3.08
CA ALA A 535 28.47 12.46 3.75
C ALA A 535 29.36 13.58 3.17
N GLY A 536 28.93 14.26 2.10
CA GLY A 536 29.69 15.33 1.46
C GLY A 536 30.82 14.85 0.54
N ASP A 537 30.79 13.58 0.11
CA ASP A 537 31.79 13.03 -0.81
C ASP A 537 31.52 13.48 -2.25
N THR A 538 32.32 14.43 -2.72
CA THR A 538 32.18 15.03 -4.05
C THR A 538 32.72 14.17 -5.18
N SER A 539 33.46 13.10 -4.89
CA SER A 539 34.06 12.25 -5.93
C SER A 539 33.02 11.54 -6.80
N PHE A 540 31.83 11.26 -6.26
CA PHE A 540 30.71 10.70 -7.02
C PHE A 540 30.10 11.69 -8.00
N LEU A 541 30.14 13.00 -7.73
CA LEU A 541 29.51 14.00 -8.58
C LEU A 541 30.10 14.02 -9.99
N SER A 542 31.39 13.72 -10.14
CA SER A 542 32.04 13.61 -11.45
C SER A 542 31.65 12.36 -12.22
N VAL A 543 31.30 11.26 -11.54
CA VAL A 543 30.80 10.05 -12.21
C VAL A 543 29.33 10.22 -12.58
N LEU A 544 28.53 10.78 -11.66
CA LEU A 544 27.10 11.06 -11.84
C LEU A 544 26.83 12.08 -12.97
N GLU A 545 27.78 12.98 -13.24
CA GLU A 545 27.71 13.92 -14.36
C GLU A 545 27.48 13.23 -15.72
N ASN A 546 28.03 12.02 -15.92
CA ASN A 546 27.84 11.25 -17.14
C ASN A 546 26.37 10.79 -17.35
N LEU A 547 25.56 10.79 -16.29
CA LEU A 547 24.18 10.31 -16.29
C LEU A 547 23.15 11.44 -16.51
N VAL A 548 23.58 12.71 -16.56
CA VAL A 548 22.71 13.87 -16.87
C VAL A 548 21.97 13.70 -18.19
N SER A 549 22.53 12.92 -19.11
CA SER A 549 22.00 12.65 -20.43
C SER A 549 21.85 11.15 -20.73
N ASP A 550 21.64 10.34 -19.68
CA ASP A 550 21.40 8.90 -19.85
C ASP A 550 20.26 8.63 -20.84
N ALA A 551 20.39 7.54 -21.62
CA ALA A 551 19.41 7.16 -22.63
C ALA A 551 18.06 6.76 -22.03
N ASN A 552 18.05 6.28 -20.78
CA ASN A 552 16.83 5.97 -20.06
C ASN A 552 16.43 7.13 -19.13
N VAL A 553 15.21 7.63 -19.31
CA VAL A 553 14.72 8.80 -18.57
C VAL A 553 14.53 8.55 -17.08
N ASP A 554 14.29 7.31 -16.64
CA ASP A 554 14.17 6.98 -15.22
C ASP A 554 15.51 7.12 -14.51
N VAL A 555 16.63 6.86 -15.21
CA VAL A 555 17.99 7.10 -14.69
C VAL A 555 18.23 8.59 -14.49
N VAL A 556 17.87 9.41 -15.49
CA VAL A 556 17.97 10.88 -15.39
C VAL A 556 17.08 11.41 -14.27
N ASN A 557 15.86 10.90 -14.15
CA ASN A 557 14.91 11.28 -13.11
C ASN A 557 15.44 10.93 -11.71
N GLN A 558 15.95 9.70 -11.54
CA GLN A 558 16.55 9.27 -10.28
C GLN A 558 17.78 10.11 -9.92
N LEU A 559 18.63 10.45 -10.90
CA LEU A 559 19.76 11.35 -10.69
C LEU A 559 19.28 12.71 -10.15
N ALA A 560 18.27 13.31 -10.79
CA ALA A 560 17.71 14.57 -10.34
C ALA A 560 17.17 14.48 -8.90
N LEU A 561 16.51 13.38 -8.54
CA LEU A 561 16.03 13.14 -7.18
C LEU A 561 17.18 13.03 -6.16
N SER A 562 18.22 12.25 -6.46
CA SER A 562 19.32 11.96 -5.54
C SER A 562 20.28 13.14 -5.33
N LEU A 563 20.46 14.01 -6.33
CA LEU A 563 21.35 15.18 -6.23
C LEU A 563 20.96 16.16 -5.10
N ARG A 564 19.71 16.14 -4.61
CA ARG A 564 19.26 16.96 -3.47
C ARG A 564 20.05 16.74 -2.19
N TYR A 565 20.67 15.57 -2.04
CA TYR A 565 21.41 15.23 -0.84
C TYR A 565 22.82 15.82 -0.81
N SER A 566 23.32 16.30 -1.94
CA SER A 566 24.60 17.01 -2.01
C SER A 566 24.40 18.51 -1.83
N LYS A 567 25.23 19.12 -0.99
CA LYS A 567 25.27 20.58 -0.78
C LYS A 567 26.31 21.28 -1.66
N ASP A 568 27.00 20.54 -2.50
CA ASP A 568 28.06 21.06 -3.37
C ASP A 568 27.48 21.84 -4.56
N ASP A 569 28.13 22.94 -4.94
CA ASP A 569 27.70 23.76 -6.08
C ASP A 569 27.65 22.98 -7.40
N LYS A 570 28.50 21.95 -7.55
CA LYS A 570 28.45 21.06 -8.72
C LYS A 570 27.13 20.30 -8.80
N ALA A 571 26.54 19.87 -7.69
CA ALA A 571 25.24 19.19 -7.71
C ALA A 571 24.13 20.14 -8.22
N THR A 572 24.17 21.40 -7.80
CA THR A 572 23.26 22.45 -8.31
C THR A 572 23.48 22.68 -9.81
N ALA A 573 24.74 22.73 -10.26
CA ALA A 573 25.05 22.87 -11.68
C ALA A 573 24.53 21.69 -12.52
N LEU A 574 24.65 20.46 -12.01
CA LEU A 574 24.10 19.26 -12.67
C LEU A 574 22.57 19.30 -12.74
N LEU A 575 21.89 19.69 -11.66
CA LEU A 575 20.43 19.88 -11.66
C LEU A 575 19.99 20.90 -12.72
N ASN A 576 20.69 22.03 -12.83
CA ASN A 576 20.41 23.03 -13.86
C ASN A 576 20.64 22.48 -15.28
N ALA A 577 21.72 21.72 -15.49
CA ALA A 577 21.98 21.08 -16.78
C ALA A 577 20.88 20.07 -17.17
N ILE A 578 20.36 19.30 -16.20
CA ILE A 578 19.19 18.42 -16.41
C ILE A 578 17.97 19.27 -16.78
N ASN A 579 17.70 20.36 -16.04
CA ASN A 579 16.57 21.24 -16.32
C ASN A 579 16.63 21.86 -17.72
N ASP A 580 17.80 22.32 -18.16
CA ASP A 580 17.96 22.93 -19.48
C ASP A 580 17.60 21.94 -20.61
N LYS A 581 17.93 20.67 -20.44
CA LYS A 581 17.63 19.61 -21.41
C LYS A 581 16.21 19.05 -21.32
N TYR A 582 15.65 18.97 -20.10
CA TYR A 582 14.38 18.28 -19.81
C TYR A 582 13.29 19.20 -19.24
N SER A 583 13.39 20.51 -19.44
CA SER A 583 12.44 21.51 -18.91
C SER A 583 10.98 21.22 -19.27
N ASN A 584 10.73 20.65 -20.47
CA ASN A 584 9.40 20.27 -20.96
C ASN A 584 8.97 18.85 -20.55
N HIS A 585 9.85 18.07 -19.90
CA HIS A 585 9.53 16.72 -19.45
C HIS A 585 8.92 16.77 -18.05
N GLU A 586 7.62 16.53 -17.93
CA GLU A 586 6.83 16.69 -16.68
C GLU A 586 7.51 16.08 -15.45
N ILE A 587 7.88 14.80 -15.53
CA ILE A 587 8.45 14.03 -14.40
C ILE A 587 9.83 14.55 -13.99
N VAL A 588 10.78 14.64 -14.93
CA VAL A 588 12.15 15.13 -14.67
C VAL A 588 12.14 16.58 -14.19
N SER A 589 11.34 17.46 -14.81
CA SER A 589 11.19 18.86 -14.42
C SER A 589 10.66 18.99 -12.99
N HIS A 590 9.71 18.15 -12.58
CA HIS A 590 9.25 18.08 -11.19
C HIS A 590 10.40 17.70 -10.25
N SER A 591 11.11 16.60 -10.53
CA SER A 591 12.22 16.12 -9.70
C SER A 591 13.33 17.17 -9.52
N VAL A 592 13.71 17.86 -10.61
CA VAL A 592 14.69 18.95 -10.52
C VAL A 592 14.18 20.10 -9.66
N LYS A 593 12.94 20.55 -9.85
CA LYS A 593 12.34 21.62 -9.04
C LYS A 593 12.33 21.25 -7.56
N GLU A 594 11.88 20.04 -7.22
CA GLU A 594 11.86 19.57 -5.83
C GLU A 594 13.27 19.46 -5.25
N SER A 595 14.27 19.02 -6.04
CA SER A 595 15.66 18.90 -5.57
C SER A 595 16.40 20.25 -5.46
N LEU A 596 15.96 21.28 -6.20
CA LEU A 596 16.47 22.64 -6.10
C LEU A 596 15.81 23.45 -4.96
N LYS A 597 14.66 23.00 -4.43
CA LYS A 597 14.08 23.64 -3.25
C LYS A 597 15.09 23.54 -2.11
N LYS A 598 15.55 24.71 -1.64
CA LYS A 598 16.26 24.79 -0.36
C LYS A 598 15.31 24.32 0.73
N ASP A 599 15.84 23.57 1.70
CA ASP A 599 15.22 22.98 2.88
C ASP A 599 13.99 23.75 3.45
N ASP A 600 12.88 23.70 2.72
CA ASP A 600 11.60 24.37 2.97
C ASP A 600 10.53 23.30 3.10
N SER A 601 10.80 22.30 3.96
CA SER A 601 9.76 21.35 4.33
C SER A 601 8.58 22.10 4.96
N GLN A 602 7.38 21.53 4.91
CA GLN A 602 6.21 22.13 5.55
C GLN A 602 6.45 22.36 7.05
N LEU A 603 7.23 21.47 7.68
CA LEU A 603 7.65 21.61 9.06
C LEU A 603 8.59 22.81 9.25
N GLU A 604 9.55 23.04 8.35
CA GLU A 604 10.40 24.24 8.40
C GLU A 604 9.61 25.53 8.16
N THR A 605 8.66 25.51 7.22
CA THR A 605 7.73 26.62 6.99
C THR A 605 6.90 26.91 8.25
N LEU A 606 6.39 25.86 8.90
CA LEU A 606 5.66 25.96 10.16
C LEU A 606 6.55 26.52 11.27
N LYS A 607 7.77 25.99 11.44
CA LYS A 607 8.76 26.45 12.43
C LYS A 607 9.06 27.95 12.26
N LYS A 608 9.26 28.41 11.03
CA LYS A 608 9.44 29.84 10.70
C LYS A 608 8.19 30.65 11.05
N ARG A 609 7.01 30.19 10.65
CA ARG A 609 5.73 30.88 10.88
C ARG A 609 5.40 31.07 12.35
N ILE A 610 5.70 30.07 13.19
CA ILE A 610 5.39 30.11 14.62
C ILE A 610 6.59 30.52 15.49
N ALA A 611 7.70 30.97 14.89
CA ALA A 611 8.96 31.26 15.58
C ALA A 611 8.79 32.22 16.77
N ASN A 612 7.84 33.14 16.70
CA ASN A 612 7.60 34.13 17.76
C ASN A 612 6.52 33.71 18.78
N ARG A 613 5.91 32.54 18.64
CA ARG A 613 4.89 32.03 19.59
C ARG A 613 5.52 31.47 20.87
N HIS A 614 4.74 31.42 21.94
CA HIS A 614 5.17 30.87 23.22
C HIS A 614 5.52 29.37 23.10
N VAL A 615 6.50 28.87 23.88
CA VAL A 615 7.01 27.48 23.77
C VAL A 615 5.91 26.42 23.90
N ASN A 616 4.94 26.64 24.80
CA ASN A 616 3.83 25.72 25.00
C ASN A 616 2.85 25.70 23.82
N GLU A 617 2.65 26.84 23.15
CA GLU A 617 1.82 26.91 21.94
C GLU A 617 2.51 26.20 20.78
N LYS A 618 3.82 26.43 20.59
CA LYS A 618 4.61 25.73 19.58
C LYS A 618 4.51 24.22 19.73
N LYS A 619 4.62 23.72 20.96
CA LYS A 619 4.50 22.28 21.25
C LYS A 619 3.14 21.71 20.84
N GLY A 620 2.05 22.41 21.16
CA GLY A 620 0.70 22.01 20.73
C GLY A 620 0.53 22.06 19.21
N ILE A 621 1.08 23.09 18.55
CA ILE A 621 1.04 23.23 17.09
C ILE A 621 1.85 22.13 16.38
N TYR A 622 3.03 21.73 16.89
CA TYR A 622 3.79 20.61 16.32
C TYR A 622 3.03 19.28 16.47
N LYS A 623 2.44 19.03 17.65
CA LYS A 623 1.56 17.86 17.83
C LYS A 623 0.36 17.89 16.89
N GLY A 624 -0.21 19.07 16.66
CA GLY A 624 -1.28 19.29 15.71
C GLY A 624 -0.89 19.03 14.26
N TYR A 625 0.33 19.41 13.87
CA TYR A 625 0.90 19.13 12.55
C TYR A 625 1.01 17.61 12.31
N ASP A 626 1.56 16.87 13.26
CA ASP A 626 1.69 15.42 13.16
C ASP A 626 0.32 14.73 13.08
N ALA A 627 -0.61 15.11 13.97
CA ALA A 627 -1.97 14.59 13.97
C ALA A 627 -2.74 14.90 12.68
N TYR A 628 -2.57 16.11 12.14
CA TYR A 628 -3.17 16.50 10.85
C TYR A 628 -2.64 15.62 9.71
N LYS A 629 -1.33 15.39 9.64
CA LYS A 629 -0.71 14.53 8.62
C LYS A 629 -1.14 13.08 8.72
N GLN A 630 -1.49 12.63 9.91
CA GLN A 630 -1.91 11.25 10.13
C GLN A 630 -3.39 10.99 9.78
N LEU A 631 -4.25 12.00 9.82
CA LEU A 631 -5.71 11.78 9.71
C LEU A 631 -6.43 12.72 8.74
N CYS A 632 -6.04 13.99 8.68
CA CYS A 632 -6.76 15.01 7.94
C CYS A 632 -6.23 15.21 6.50
N ILE A 633 -4.97 14.86 6.26
CA ILE A 633 -4.27 15.13 4.99
C ILE A 633 -4.93 14.46 3.78
N THR A 634 -5.56 13.29 3.96
CA THR A 634 -6.16 12.52 2.85
C THR A 634 -7.34 13.24 2.20
N CYS A 635 -8.00 14.14 2.94
CA CYS A 635 -9.14 14.90 2.43
C CYS A 635 -8.79 16.39 2.22
N HIS A 636 -8.01 16.98 3.14
CA HIS A 636 -7.70 18.42 3.12
C HIS A 636 -6.35 18.76 2.46
N GLY A 637 -5.56 17.76 2.08
CA GLY A 637 -4.27 17.95 1.42
C GLY A 637 -3.17 18.43 2.37
N ALA A 638 -1.91 18.31 1.94
CA ALA A 638 -0.77 18.73 2.75
C ALA A 638 -0.74 20.26 2.95
N ASP A 639 -1.31 21.02 2.02
CA ASP A 639 -1.35 22.49 2.03
C ASP A 639 -2.65 23.09 2.60
N LEU A 640 -3.54 22.24 3.14
CA LEU A 640 -4.81 22.60 3.76
C LEU A 640 -5.85 23.19 2.78
N LYS A 641 -5.64 23.06 1.46
CA LYS A 641 -6.54 23.64 0.44
C LYS A 641 -7.58 22.66 -0.11
N GLY A 642 -7.56 21.41 0.33
CA GLY A 642 -8.37 20.33 -0.20
C GLY A 642 -7.60 19.47 -1.20
N VAL A 643 -7.97 18.18 -1.27
CA VAL A 643 -7.48 17.27 -2.33
C VAL A 643 -8.44 17.36 -3.51
N ALA A 644 -7.90 17.66 -4.69
CA ALA A 644 -8.69 17.69 -5.92
C ALA A 644 -9.02 16.27 -6.38
N THR A 645 -10.29 16.04 -6.72
CA THR A 645 -10.74 14.87 -7.47
C THR A 645 -10.44 15.05 -8.96
N GLU A 646 -10.60 13.99 -9.74
CA GLU A 646 -10.27 14.04 -11.18
C GLU A 646 -11.19 14.96 -11.99
N ASP A 647 -12.44 15.10 -11.56
CA ASP A 647 -13.42 16.03 -12.14
C ASP A 647 -13.16 17.50 -11.75
N GLY A 648 -12.11 17.77 -10.98
CA GLY A 648 -11.70 19.11 -10.56
C GLY A 648 -12.48 19.66 -9.37
N THR A 649 -13.37 18.87 -8.75
CA THR A 649 -13.97 19.22 -7.46
C THR A 649 -13.00 18.93 -6.30
N LEU A 650 -13.36 19.33 -5.08
CA LEU A 650 -12.53 19.09 -3.88
C LEU A 650 -13.24 18.08 -2.98
N ILE A 651 -12.49 17.10 -2.45
CA ILE A 651 -12.99 16.11 -1.49
C ILE A 651 -13.52 16.79 -0.23
N ALA A 652 -12.79 17.80 0.24
CA ALA A 652 -13.13 18.61 1.39
C ALA A 652 -12.78 20.08 1.11
N PRO A 653 -13.47 21.05 1.73
CA PRO A 653 -13.22 22.48 1.49
C PRO A 653 -11.81 22.88 1.94
N SER A 654 -11.32 23.97 1.34
CA SER A 654 -10.12 24.66 1.84
C SER A 654 -10.31 25.08 3.30
N LEU A 655 -9.32 24.77 4.12
CA LEU A 655 -9.20 25.27 5.49
C LEU A 655 -8.42 26.59 5.54
N ILE A 656 -7.64 26.89 4.50
CA ILE A 656 -6.95 28.18 4.34
C ILE A 656 -7.94 29.26 3.93
N GLY A 657 -7.93 30.39 4.65
CA GLY A 657 -8.77 31.56 4.41
C GLY A 657 -10.24 31.40 4.81
N SER A 658 -10.63 30.24 5.35
CA SER A 658 -12.06 29.96 5.61
C SER A 658 -12.56 30.62 6.90
N GLU A 659 -13.77 31.19 6.86
CA GLU A 659 -14.40 31.82 8.02
C GLU A 659 -14.60 30.81 9.18
N ARG A 660 -14.88 29.55 8.84
CA ARG A 660 -15.02 28.45 9.81
C ARG A 660 -13.74 28.23 10.63
N VAL A 661 -12.57 28.42 10.01
CA VAL A 661 -11.28 28.23 10.67
C VAL A 661 -10.83 29.50 11.39
N ILE A 662 -11.01 30.67 10.78
CA ILE A 662 -10.54 31.96 11.30
C ILE A 662 -11.46 32.47 12.43
N GLY A 663 -12.76 32.25 12.30
CA GLY A 663 -13.80 32.71 13.22
C GLY A 663 -13.82 31.98 14.57
N ASP A 664 -15.03 31.62 15.03
CA ASP A 664 -15.26 31.13 16.38
C ASP A 664 -14.61 29.75 16.65
N GLN A 665 -13.67 29.71 17.59
CA GLN A 665 -12.92 28.50 17.96
C GLN A 665 -13.81 27.37 18.48
N LYS A 666 -14.94 27.70 19.11
CA LYS A 666 -15.87 26.74 19.71
C LYS A 666 -16.77 26.15 18.64
N LYS A 667 -17.26 26.93 17.67
CA LYS A 667 -17.96 26.42 16.47
C LYS A 667 -17.04 25.49 15.67
N LEU A 668 -15.78 25.89 15.47
CA LEU A 668 -14.77 25.02 14.86
C LEU A 668 -14.53 23.72 15.65
N SER A 669 -14.52 23.81 16.99
CA SER A 669 -14.41 22.63 17.86
C SER A 669 -15.62 21.70 17.73
N LYS A 670 -16.84 22.24 17.63
CA LYS A 670 -18.07 21.47 17.41
C LYS A 670 -18.03 20.69 16.10
N ILE A 671 -17.49 21.27 15.02
CA ILE A 671 -17.28 20.57 13.75
C ILE A 671 -16.40 19.33 13.94
N LEU A 672 -15.24 19.45 14.61
CA LEU A 672 -14.38 18.28 14.82
C LEU A 672 -14.99 17.26 15.78
N ILE A 673 -15.81 17.68 16.75
CA ILE A 673 -16.41 16.75 17.72
C ILE A 673 -17.53 15.94 17.07
N ASN A 674 -18.52 16.59 16.44
CA ASN A 674 -19.73 15.93 15.96
C ASN A 674 -19.74 15.69 14.44
N GLY A 675 -18.78 16.24 13.70
CA GLY A 675 -18.75 16.21 12.25
C GLY A 675 -19.60 17.32 11.63
N LEU A 676 -19.56 17.39 10.30
CA LEU A 676 -20.27 18.39 9.49
C LEU A 676 -20.85 17.73 8.24
N ILE A 677 -22.08 18.09 7.89
CA ILE A 677 -22.78 17.65 6.68
C ILE A 677 -23.48 18.82 5.99
N GLY A 678 -23.69 18.68 4.68
CA GLY A 678 -24.44 19.61 3.84
C GLY A 678 -23.57 20.65 3.14
N SER A 679 -24.24 21.58 2.48
CA SER A 679 -23.59 22.62 1.66
C SER A 679 -22.70 23.55 2.48
N ILE A 680 -21.54 23.86 1.92
CA ILE A 680 -20.63 24.88 2.43
C ILE A 680 -20.40 25.88 1.29
N GLU A 681 -20.84 27.12 1.48
CA GLU A 681 -20.74 28.18 0.46
C GLU A 681 -21.39 27.80 -0.88
N GLY A 682 -22.50 27.04 -0.82
CA GLY A 682 -23.22 26.58 -2.00
C GLY A 682 -22.61 25.36 -2.71
N VAL A 683 -21.52 24.80 -2.16
CA VAL A 683 -20.87 23.59 -2.66
C VAL A 683 -21.17 22.42 -1.73
N GLU A 684 -21.70 21.34 -2.28
CA GLU A 684 -21.91 20.10 -1.55
C GLU A 684 -20.61 19.32 -1.43
N TYR A 685 -20.23 18.98 -0.19
CA TYR A 685 -19.08 18.14 0.11
C TYR A 685 -19.52 16.77 0.65
N GLY A 686 -18.55 15.88 0.85
CA GLY A 686 -18.76 14.68 1.66
C GLY A 686 -19.05 15.01 3.13
N ILE A 687 -19.34 13.97 3.92
CA ILE A 687 -19.50 14.11 5.37
C ILE A 687 -18.11 14.28 5.99
N MET A 688 -17.93 15.31 6.81
CA MET A 688 -16.79 15.36 7.74
C MET A 688 -17.15 14.55 8.98
N MET A 689 -16.40 13.46 9.22
CA MET A 689 -16.73 12.54 10.31
C MET A 689 -16.39 13.11 11.70
N PRO A 690 -17.19 12.78 12.73
CA PRO A 690 -16.88 13.14 14.11
C PRO A 690 -15.54 12.53 14.56
N LEU A 691 -14.75 13.35 15.25
CA LEU A 691 -13.52 12.97 15.92
C LEU A 691 -13.68 13.01 17.45
N ASN A 692 -14.91 12.92 17.96
CA ASN A 692 -15.22 12.98 19.40
C ASN A 692 -14.51 11.92 20.25
N SER A 693 -14.07 10.80 19.68
CA SER A 693 -13.30 9.77 20.38
C SER A 693 -11.87 10.20 20.70
N ASN A 694 -11.37 11.27 20.09
CA ASN A 694 -10.10 11.88 20.46
C ASN A 694 -10.25 12.80 21.68
N SER A 695 -9.17 12.94 22.45
CA SER A 695 -9.16 13.78 23.65
C SER A 695 -9.32 15.27 23.34
N ASP A 696 -9.80 16.05 24.33
CA ASP A 696 -9.91 17.52 24.20
C ASP A 696 -8.58 18.18 23.81
N GLN A 697 -7.45 17.65 24.30
CA GLN A 697 -6.12 18.16 23.98
C GLN A 697 -5.73 17.85 22.54
N TRP A 698 -6.02 16.64 22.05
CA TRP A 698 -5.71 16.25 20.67
C TRP A 698 -6.46 17.14 19.66
N ILE A 699 -7.76 17.36 19.89
CA ILE A 699 -8.56 18.26 19.04
C ILE A 699 -8.01 19.69 19.11
N ALA A 700 -7.66 20.18 20.30
CA ALA A 700 -7.08 21.51 20.47
C ALA A 700 -5.74 21.67 19.73
N ASP A 701 -4.88 20.65 19.75
CA ASP A 701 -3.59 20.65 19.07
C ASP A 701 -3.77 20.70 17.54
N VAL A 702 -4.63 19.84 16.96
CA VAL A 702 -4.95 19.85 15.51
C VAL A 702 -5.52 21.20 15.08
N LEU A 703 -6.50 21.72 15.82
CA LEU A 703 -7.10 23.02 15.51
C LEU A 703 -6.09 24.16 15.65
N SER A 704 -5.17 24.08 16.61
CA SER A 704 -4.09 25.05 16.77
C SER A 704 -3.14 25.06 15.57
N TYR A 705 -2.83 23.90 14.99
CA TYR A 705 -2.05 23.83 13.76
C TYR A 705 -2.79 24.43 12.57
N VAL A 706 -4.05 24.02 12.34
CA VAL A 706 -4.88 24.53 11.23
C VAL A 706 -5.05 26.04 11.33
N ARG A 707 -5.29 26.58 12.53
CA ARG A 707 -5.33 28.03 12.78
C ARG A 707 -3.97 28.69 12.62
N ALA A 708 -2.88 28.08 13.07
CA ALA A 708 -1.53 28.63 12.88
C ALA A 708 -1.18 28.82 11.40
N MET A 709 -1.62 27.91 10.52
CA MET A 709 -1.46 28.03 9.06
C MET A 709 -2.29 29.18 8.44
N ASN A 710 -3.25 29.71 9.18
CA ASN A 710 -4.04 30.89 8.86
C ASN A 710 -3.60 32.15 9.63
N ASP A 711 -2.43 32.11 10.27
CA ASP A 711 -1.90 33.19 11.14
C ASP A 711 -2.79 33.52 12.35
N GLU A 712 -3.61 32.55 12.76
CA GLU A 712 -4.58 32.69 13.84
C GLU A 712 -4.08 32.14 15.19
N SER A 713 -4.74 32.57 16.26
CA SER A 713 -4.44 32.12 17.63
C SER A 713 -4.74 30.63 17.84
N SER A 714 -3.98 29.99 18.73
CA SER A 714 -4.16 28.57 19.09
C SER A 714 -5.47 28.32 19.84
N VAL A 715 -6.01 27.12 19.70
CA VAL A 715 -7.20 26.67 20.43
C VAL A 715 -6.78 26.02 21.75
N HIS A 716 -7.37 26.46 22.85
CA HIS A 716 -7.09 25.88 24.17
C HIS A 716 -8.03 24.70 24.46
N ARG A 717 -7.55 23.62 25.09
CA ARG A 717 -8.35 22.43 25.45
C ARG A 717 -9.65 22.71 26.21
N LYS A 718 -9.71 23.84 26.95
CA LYS A 718 -10.92 24.28 27.67
C LYS A 718 -12.04 24.73 26.71
N VAL A 719 -11.69 25.31 25.56
CA VAL A 719 -12.64 25.68 24.51
C VAL A 719 -13.27 24.42 23.92
N VAL A 720 -12.43 23.43 23.58
CA VAL A 720 -12.88 22.12 23.09
C VAL A 720 -13.77 21.43 24.12
N ARG A 721 -13.38 21.44 25.40
CA ARG A 721 -14.19 20.87 26.48
C ARG A 721 -15.56 21.54 26.60
N ALA A 722 -15.62 22.87 26.52
CA ALA A 722 -16.88 23.60 26.57
C ALA A 722 -17.76 23.27 25.35
N ALA A 723 -17.19 23.21 24.15
CA ALA A 723 -17.90 22.78 22.94
C ALA A 723 -18.46 21.35 23.08
N ARG A 724 -17.67 20.44 23.67
CA ARG A 724 -18.06 19.05 23.92
C ARG A 724 -19.21 18.93 24.92
N GLU A 725 -19.17 19.69 26.01
CA GLU A 725 -20.25 19.68 27.01
C GLU A 725 -21.55 20.26 26.45
N GLU A 726 -21.47 21.27 25.59
CA GLU A 726 -22.66 21.84 24.93
C GLU A 726 -23.24 20.95 23.85
N SER A 727 -22.40 20.13 23.22
CA SER A 727 -22.83 19.17 22.20
C SER A 727 -23.14 17.80 22.80
N LYS A 728 -23.23 17.71 24.13
CA LYS A 728 -23.44 16.46 24.87
C LYS A 728 -24.84 15.93 24.58
N GLY A 729 -24.89 14.67 24.15
CA GLY A 729 -26.14 14.01 23.73
C GLY A 729 -26.53 14.29 22.28
N ARG A 730 -25.78 15.12 21.54
CA ARG A 730 -25.95 15.25 20.09
C ARG A 730 -25.30 14.07 19.38
N GLU A 731 -26.09 13.30 18.65
CA GLU A 731 -25.64 12.15 17.85
C GLU A 731 -25.49 12.46 16.35
N ASP A 732 -26.15 13.53 15.90
CA ASP A 732 -26.17 14.02 14.52
C ASP A 732 -25.02 14.99 14.19
N TYR A 733 -24.67 15.03 12.90
CA TYR A 733 -23.73 16.00 12.33
C TYR A 733 -24.27 17.43 12.47
N TRP A 734 -23.38 18.42 12.49
CA TRP A 734 -23.79 19.81 12.32
C TRP A 734 -24.05 20.12 10.85
N THR A 735 -24.99 21.03 10.59
CA THR A 735 -25.00 21.82 9.35
C THR A 735 -24.37 23.18 9.60
N ILE A 736 -23.95 23.85 8.52
CA ILE A 736 -23.47 25.23 8.61
C ILE A 736 -24.57 26.13 9.18
N GLU A 737 -25.81 26.00 8.71
CA GLU A 737 -26.93 26.83 9.20
C GLU A 737 -27.15 26.69 10.71
N GLU A 738 -27.09 25.47 11.25
CA GLU A 738 -27.21 25.25 12.71
C GLU A 738 -26.08 25.94 13.48
N LEU A 739 -24.84 25.82 13.01
CA LEU A 739 -23.69 26.40 13.69
C LEU A 739 -23.72 27.93 13.68
N TYR A 740 -24.27 28.58 12.66
CA TYR A 740 -24.32 30.04 12.56
C TYR A 740 -25.59 30.66 13.16
N ASN A 741 -26.63 29.86 13.42
CA ASN A 741 -27.87 30.30 14.07
C ASN A 741 -27.88 30.07 15.60
N GLU A 742 -26.91 29.33 16.15
CA GLU A 742 -26.52 29.36 17.57
C GLU A 742 -25.66 30.58 17.93
#